data_AF-A0A6P9D7H3-F1
#
_entry.id   AF-A0A6P9D7H3-F1
#
_cell.length_a   1.000
_cell.length_b   1.000
_cell.length_c   1.000
_cell.angle_alpha   90.00
_cell.angle_beta   90.00
_cell.angle_gamma   90.00
#
_symmetry.space_group_name_H-M   'P 1'
#
loop_
_entity.id
_entity.type
_entity.pdbx_description
1 polymer ?
#
loop_
_entity_poly.entity_id
_entity_poly.type
_entity_poly.pdbx_seq_one_letter_code
_entity_poly.pdbx_strand_id
1 'polypeptide(L)'
;MADRVLVIGSGGREHALAWKLAQSPHLKQVLVAPGNAGTANDGKISNLVISISDHAALSTYCKNQKIGLVVIGPEVPLAAGIVDDLAAAGVRCFGPTAKAAQLESSKSFSKAFLDRHGIPTARWKAFTNEEEACTFITSASFPALVVKASGLAAGKGVIVAANKEEACQAVHEIMRDKTFGAAGETIVVEELLEGEEVSCLCFTDGITVAPMPPAQDHKRLMDGDQGPNTGGMGAYCPAPQLSQDLLLKIRNSVLQKTIDGMRKEGIPYIGVLYAGLMLTKDGPKVLEFNCRFGDPECQVILPLLKSDLYEVMQATIDKKLSNCIPVWFEDRAAVTVVMASEGYPGNYAKGLEITGFSQAKEQGLEVFHAGTTLKDGKVVTSGGRVLTVTAIKKDLISALEHANKGVEIIRFKGAIYRKDIGYRAIAFLKQSRGLTYKDSGVDIAAGNTLVQKIKPLAAATSRTGCNAELGGFAGLFDIKEAGYKDPILVSGTDGVGTKLKIAQLCNKHNAIGQDLVAMCVNDILAQGAEPLFFLDYFACGKLDVRMAQTIIAGIAEACKLAGCALLGGETAEMPGMYPPGEYDLGGFAVGAVERGQMLPQLDKITDGDVVLGIASSGIHSNGFSLVRKIVEKSSLDFSSPSVGDCPEQTLGEQLLTPTKIYSKILLPVLRSGDVKAYAHITGGGLLENIPRVLPASLGVVLDALYWKIPSIFSWLQKEGNLSEEEMARTFNCGIGAVLIVQKELAGKVLSDIRRHEEAWLIGKVVHHQAGSAHVEVKNLLQALQANRLQSLHSKQIKMEPRKTRVGILISGTGTNMEALIASAKKPNSSAEIVVVISNKADAEGLKKAERDGIPTKVISHKDYSNRIEFDMAVDQVLREFSVELICLAGFMRILSGPFVSKWEGKILNIHPSLLPSFKGSNAHKLVLEAGVRVTGCTVHFVAEEVDAGAIIFQEAVPVKIGDTEKTLSERVKEAEHKAFPAAMQLVASGAVQLGRDGKLEFGKA
;
A
#
# COMPACT_ATOMS: atom_id res chain seq x y z
N MET A 1 -26.35 -15.33 13.49
CA MET A 1 -26.93 -15.68 12.17
C MET A 1 -28.29 -15.03 12.07
N ALA A 2 -28.48 -14.02 11.22
CA ALA A 2 -29.73 -13.27 11.17
C ALA A 2 -30.17 -12.87 9.76
N ASP A 3 -29.25 -12.78 8.80
CA ASP A 3 -29.53 -12.09 7.54
C ASP A 3 -30.13 -13.02 6.47
N ARG A 4 -30.92 -12.41 5.58
CA ARG A 4 -31.49 -13.02 4.39
C ARG A 4 -31.00 -12.28 3.15
N VAL A 5 -30.68 -13.03 2.10
CA VAL A 5 -30.26 -12.47 0.81
C VAL A 5 -31.28 -12.82 -0.26
N LEU A 6 -31.51 -11.92 -1.20
CA LEU A 6 -32.33 -12.14 -2.39
C LEU A 6 -31.44 -12.10 -3.64
N VAL A 7 -31.40 -13.18 -4.42
CA VAL A 7 -30.72 -13.25 -5.71
C VAL A 7 -31.76 -13.08 -6.82
N ILE A 8 -31.52 -12.17 -7.75
CA ILE A 8 -32.39 -11.92 -8.91
C ILE A 8 -31.89 -12.70 -10.12
N GLY A 9 -32.75 -13.52 -10.71
CA GLY A 9 -32.51 -14.30 -11.92
C GLY A 9 -32.91 -15.78 -11.77
N SER A 10 -32.55 -16.60 -12.76
CA SER A 10 -33.05 -17.98 -12.89
C SER A 10 -32.12 -18.93 -13.65
N GLY A 11 -30.90 -18.49 -13.99
CA GLY A 11 -29.91 -19.25 -14.74
C GLY A 11 -28.96 -20.06 -13.84
N GLY A 12 -27.94 -20.66 -14.49
CA GLY A 12 -26.89 -21.42 -13.80
C GLY A 12 -26.01 -20.52 -12.94
N ARG A 13 -25.76 -19.29 -13.41
CA ARG A 13 -25.08 -18.25 -12.63
C ARG A 13 -25.79 -17.94 -11.32
N GLU A 14 -27.11 -17.77 -11.33
CA GLU A 14 -27.85 -17.46 -10.11
C GLU A 14 -27.92 -18.64 -9.14
N HIS A 15 -27.96 -19.87 -9.66
CA HIS A 15 -27.78 -21.06 -8.82
C HIS A 15 -26.39 -21.07 -8.18
N ALA A 16 -25.30 -20.84 -8.93
CA ALA A 16 -23.95 -20.78 -8.37
C ALA A 16 -23.78 -19.67 -7.32
N LEU A 17 -24.39 -18.50 -7.54
CA LEU A 17 -24.44 -17.42 -6.55
C LEU A 17 -25.17 -17.86 -5.28
N ALA A 18 -26.36 -18.44 -5.41
CA ALA A 18 -27.16 -18.88 -4.27
C ALA A 18 -26.46 -20.00 -3.48
N TRP A 19 -25.88 -20.97 -4.19
CA TRP A 19 -25.04 -22.04 -3.63
C TRP A 19 -23.88 -21.48 -2.82
N LYS A 20 -23.15 -20.51 -3.38
CA LYS A 20 -21.97 -19.94 -2.69
C LYS A 20 -22.38 -19.09 -1.49
N LEU A 21 -23.44 -18.30 -1.59
CA LEU A 21 -23.97 -17.50 -0.49
C LEU A 21 -24.49 -18.39 0.65
N ALA A 22 -25.15 -19.51 0.35
CA ALA A 22 -25.68 -20.42 1.37
C ALA A 22 -24.60 -21.00 2.30
N GLN A 23 -23.34 -21.06 1.84
CA GLN A 23 -22.19 -21.51 2.64
C GLN A 23 -21.79 -20.50 3.73
N SER A 24 -22.19 -19.23 3.61
CA SER A 24 -21.88 -18.20 4.60
C SER A 24 -22.50 -18.55 5.97
N PRO A 25 -21.73 -18.50 7.08
CA PRO A 25 -22.28 -18.68 8.42
C PRO A 25 -23.17 -17.50 8.84
N HIS A 26 -23.09 -16.35 8.17
CA HIS A 26 -23.87 -15.16 8.51
C HIS A 26 -25.33 -15.26 8.02
N LEU A 27 -25.54 -16.02 6.94
CA LEU A 27 -26.83 -16.13 6.27
C LEU A 27 -27.70 -17.25 6.82
N LYS A 28 -28.96 -16.90 7.10
CA LYS A 28 -30.03 -17.84 7.45
C LYS A 28 -30.75 -18.39 6.22
N GLN A 29 -30.96 -17.56 5.21
CA GLN A 29 -31.76 -17.90 4.03
C GLN A 29 -31.27 -17.15 2.80
N VAL A 30 -31.30 -17.82 1.65
CA VAL A 30 -31.09 -17.25 0.32
C VAL A 30 -32.35 -17.46 -0.50
N LEU A 31 -33.01 -16.37 -0.88
CA LEU A 31 -34.16 -16.38 -1.77
C LEU A 31 -33.69 -16.16 -3.21
N VAL A 32 -34.31 -16.83 -4.18
CA VAL A 32 -34.00 -16.64 -5.61
C VAL A 32 -35.27 -16.30 -6.37
N ALA A 33 -35.28 -15.19 -7.11
CA ALA A 33 -36.46 -14.70 -7.82
C ALA A 33 -36.23 -14.61 -9.35
N PRO A 34 -36.94 -15.39 -10.18
CA PRO A 34 -37.86 -16.48 -9.80
C PRO A 34 -37.15 -17.79 -9.44
N GLY A 35 -35.84 -17.91 -9.72
CA GLY A 35 -35.09 -19.15 -9.57
C GLY A 35 -35.49 -20.23 -10.58
N ASN A 36 -35.06 -21.47 -10.32
CA ASN A 36 -35.35 -22.65 -11.14
C ASN A 36 -35.50 -23.91 -10.27
N ALA A 37 -35.60 -25.10 -10.86
CA ALA A 37 -35.80 -26.32 -10.09
C ALA A 37 -34.67 -26.61 -9.09
N GLY A 38 -33.42 -26.24 -9.41
CA GLY A 38 -32.27 -26.47 -8.55
C GLY A 38 -32.24 -25.57 -7.31
N THR A 39 -32.82 -24.38 -7.40
CA THR A 39 -32.91 -23.42 -6.28
C THR A 39 -34.23 -23.50 -5.52
N ALA A 40 -35.13 -24.42 -5.89
CA ALA A 40 -36.47 -24.50 -5.32
C ALA A 40 -36.48 -24.84 -3.83
N ASN A 41 -35.64 -25.78 -3.40
CA ASN A 41 -35.51 -26.19 -2.01
C ASN A 41 -34.16 -26.92 -1.79
N ASP A 42 -33.08 -26.18 -1.53
CA ASP A 42 -31.75 -26.74 -1.25
C ASP A 42 -31.11 -26.07 -0.03
N GLY A 43 -31.18 -26.74 1.13
CA GLY A 43 -30.63 -26.25 2.39
C GLY A 43 -31.21 -24.89 2.80
N LYS A 44 -30.43 -23.82 2.63
CA LYS A 44 -30.84 -22.43 2.93
C LYS A 44 -31.53 -21.73 1.75
N ILE A 45 -31.61 -22.38 0.59
CA ILE A 45 -32.02 -21.78 -0.68
C ILE A 45 -33.48 -22.14 -0.98
N SER A 46 -34.28 -21.14 -1.36
CA SER A 46 -35.65 -21.35 -1.83
C SER A 46 -36.07 -20.32 -2.88
N ASN A 47 -36.95 -20.70 -3.80
CA ASN A 47 -37.47 -19.79 -4.81
C ASN A 47 -38.50 -18.79 -4.23
N LEU A 48 -38.59 -17.64 -4.88
CA LEU A 48 -39.57 -16.60 -4.59
C LEU A 48 -40.30 -16.19 -5.86
N VAL A 49 -41.63 -16.25 -5.82
CA VAL A 49 -42.48 -15.71 -6.89
C VAL A 49 -42.74 -14.24 -6.60
N ILE A 50 -41.98 -13.37 -7.25
CA ILE A 50 -42.19 -11.91 -7.25
C ILE A 50 -41.82 -11.34 -8.62
N SER A 51 -42.52 -10.29 -9.04
CA SER A 51 -42.13 -9.57 -10.25
C SER A 51 -40.80 -8.85 -10.01
N ILE A 52 -39.80 -9.17 -10.81
CA ILE A 52 -38.47 -8.55 -10.73
C ILE A 52 -38.38 -7.22 -11.50
N SER A 53 -39.40 -6.90 -12.31
CA SER A 53 -39.52 -5.62 -13.03
C SER A 53 -40.37 -4.58 -12.29
N ASP A 54 -41.15 -5.00 -11.28
CA ASP A 54 -41.87 -4.09 -10.39
C ASP A 54 -41.00 -3.74 -9.19
N HIS A 55 -40.12 -2.74 -9.36
CA HIS A 55 -39.16 -2.34 -8.33
C HIS A 55 -39.83 -1.82 -7.05
N ALA A 56 -41.04 -1.26 -7.13
CA ALA A 56 -41.79 -0.78 -5.97
C ALA A 56 -42.32 -1.93 -5.12
N ALA A 57 -42.92 -2.95 -5.76
CA ALA A 57 -43.33 -4.17 -5.08
C ALA A 57 -42.13 -4.92 -4.50
N LEU A 58 -41.03 -5.01 -5.25
CA LEU A 58 -39.79 -5.65 -4.80
C LEU A 58 -39.19 -4.94 -3.57
N SER A 59 -39.10 -3.61 -3.59
CA SER A 59 -38.63 -2.80 -2.47
C SER A 59 -39.47 -3.04 -1.20
N THR A 60 -40.79 -3.06 -1.36
CA THR A 60 -41.73 -3.30 -0.26
C THR A 60 -41.55 -4.69 0.32
N TYR A 61 -41.41 -5.70 -0.54
CA TYR A 61 -41.13 -7.07 -0.12
C TYR A 61 -39.82 -7.16 0.65
N CYS A 62 -38.74 -6.57 0.13
CA CYS A 62 -37.43 -6.58 0.77
C CYS A 62 -37.46 -6.00 2.18
N LYS A 63 -38.17 -4.88 2.39
CA LYS A 63 -38.36 -4.28 3.71
C LYS A 63 -39.14 -5.18 4.66
N ASN A 64 -40.28 -5.69 4.19
CA ASN A 64 -41.17 -6.52 5.02
C ASN A 64 -40.50 -7.83 5.44
N GLN A 65 -39.71 -8.45 4.55
CA GLN A 65 -39.00 -9.69 4.81
C GLN A 65 -37.59 -9.50 5.39
N LYS A 66 -37.20 -8.25 5.67
CA LYS A 66 -35.88 -7.87 6.20
C LYS A 66 -34.73 -8.48 5.39
N ILE A 67 -34.79 -8.33 4.07
CA ILE A 67 -33.72 -8.72 3.16
C ILE A 67 -32.53 -7.79 3.39
N GLY A 68 -31.41 -8.34 3.83
CA GLY A 68 -30.18 -7.59 4.14
C GLY A 68 -29.37 -7.21 2.90
N LEU A 69 -29.51 -7.97 1.82
CA LEU A 69 -28.83 -7.73 0.55
C LEU A 69 -29.63 -8.29 -0.62
N VAL A 70 -29.75 -7.52 -1.70
CA VAL A 70 -30.22 -7.99 -3.01
C VAL A 70 -29.02 -8.13 -3.93
N VAL A 71 -28.87 -9.25 -4.63
CA VAL A 71 -27.78 -9.55 -5.57
C VAL A 71 -28.36 -9.71 -6.96
N ILE A 72 -27.90 -8.90 -7.92
CA ILE A 72 -28.43 -8.94 -9.29
C ILE A 72 -27.58 -9.86 -10.16
N GLY A 73 -28.19 -10.93 -10.67
CA GLY A 73 -27.55 -11.87 -11.58
C GLY A 73 -27.48 -11.38 -13.03
N PRO A 74 -28.63 -11.09 -13.69
CA PRO A 74 -28.67 -10.71 -15.10
C PRO A 74 -28.54 -9.20 -15.36
N GLU A 75 -28.17 -8.84 -16.59
CA GLU A 75 -27.97 -7.44 -17.02
C GLU A 75 -29.26 -6.63 -17.16
N VAL A 76 -30.36 -7.26 -17.57
CA VAL A 76 -31.60 -6.52 -17.91
C VAL A 76 -32.12 -5.70 -16.72
N PRO A 77 -32.22 -6.24 -15.49
CA PRO A 77 -32.60 -5.43 -14.32
C PRO A 77 -31.61 -4.31 -14.01
N LEU A 78 -30.30 -4.50 -14.23
CA LEU A 78 -29.29 -3.46 -14.02
C LEU A 78 -29.51 -2.29 -14.97
N ALA A 79 -29.69 -2.57 -16.26
CA ALA A 79 -29.98 -1.55 -17.27
C ALA A 79 -31.32 -0.84 -17.03
N ALA A 80 -32.28 -1.52 -16.41
CA ALA A 80 -33.58 -0.97 -16.03
C ALA A 80 -33.55 -0.13 -14.73
N GLY A 81 -32.40 -0.03 -14.03
CA GLY A 81 -32.27 0.81 -12.84
C GLY A 81 -32.69 0.16 -11.53
N ILE A 82 -32.72 -1.17 -11.45
CA ILE A 82 -33.12 -1.88 -10.21
C ILE A 82 -32.28 -1.47 -9.00
N VAL A 83 -30.99 -1.21 -9.19
CA VAL A 83 -30.06 -0.80 -8.12
C VAL A 83 -30.41 0.60 -7.65
N ASP A 84 -30.66 1.52 -8.58
CA ASP A 84 -31.03 2.91 -8.30
C ASP A 84 -32.32 2.96 -7.47
N ASP A 85 -33.36 2.25 -7.90
CA ASP A 85 -34.67 2.25 -7.27
C ASP A 85 -34.66 1.60 -5.89
N LEU A 86 -33.98 0.45 -5.74
CA LEU A 86 -33.84 -0.23 -4.45
C LEU A 86 -33.02 0.63 -3.46
N ALA A 87 -31.93 1.25 -3.93
CA ALA A 87 -31.11 2.12 -3.08
C ALA A 87 -31.90 3.36 -2.62
N ALA A 88 -32.68 3.99 -3.51
CA ALA A 88 -33.57 5.10 -3.18
C ALA A 88 -34.63 4.69 -2.15
N ALA A 89 -35.09 3.43 -2.20
CA ALA A 89 -35.98 2.87 -1.19
C ALA A 89 -35.26 2.46 0.11
N GLY A 90 -33.94 2.58 0.23
CA GLY A 90 -33.17 2.15 1.41
C GLY A 90 -32.93 0.65 1.49
N VAL A 91 -33.05 -0.08 0.37
CA VAL A 91 -32.72 -1.50 0.24
C VAL A 91 -31.32 -1.64 -0.33
N ARG A 92 -30.47 -2.43 0.35
CA ARG A 92 -29.08 -2.66 -0.08
C ARG A 92 -29.05 -3.58 -1.30
N CYS A 93 -28.37 -3.16 -2.36
CA CYS A 93 -28.29 -3.89 -3.61
C CYS A 93 -26.84 -3.97 -4.12
N PHE A 94 -26.41 -5.17 -4.52
CA PHE A 94 -25.12 -5.45 -5.13
C PHE A 94 -25.26 -5.51 -6.65
N GLY A 95 -24.66 -4.53 -7.32
CA GLY A 95 -24.66 -4.34 -8.77
C GLY A 95 -24.46 -2.86 -9.12
N PRO A 96 -24.09 -2.55 -10.37
CA PRO A 96 -23.93 -1.16 -10.81
C PRO A 96 -25.28 -0.47 -11.03
N THR A 97 -25.31 0.85 -10.92
CA THR A 97 -26.46 1.69 -11.32
C THR A 97 -26.71 1.57 -12.82
N ALA A 98 -27.90 1.95 -13.30
CA ALA A 98 -28.22 1.96 -14.74
C ALA A 98 -27.22 2.79 -15.56
N LYS A 99 -26.77 3.93 -15.01
CA LYS A 99 -25.72 4.76 -15.64
C LYS A 99 -24.39 4.03 -15.72
N ALA A 100 -23.96 3.37 -14.65
CA ALA A 100 -22.72 2.60 -14.67
C ALA A 100 -22.82 1.36 -15.59
N ALA A 101 -24.02 0.76 -15.66
CA ALA A 101 -24.33 -0.37 -16.52
C ALA A 101 -24.30 -0.04 -18.04
N GLN A 102 -24.18 1.24 -18.41
CA GLN A 102 -23.99 1.66 -19.81
C GLN A 102 -22.72 1.08 -20.44
N LEU A 103 -21.72 0.68 -19.63
CA LEU A 103 -20.55 -0.07 -20.12
C LEU A 103 -20.93 -1.37 -20.84
N GLU A 104 -22.04 -1.99 -20.47
CA GLU A 104 -22.61 -3.16 -21.17
C GLU A 104 -23.82 -2.80 -22.05
N SER A 105 -24.75 -2.00 -21.52
CA SER A 105 -26.04 -1.76 -22.19
C SER A 105 -25.95 -0.86 -23.42
N SER A 106 -24.83 -0.17 -23.61
CA SER A 106 -24.54 0.62 -24.81
C SER A 106 -23.08 0.41 -25.25
N LYS A 107 -22.87 -0.38 -26.30
CA LYS A 107 -21.53 -0.62 -26.84
C LYS A 107 -20.89 0.65 -27.39
N SER A 108 -21.68 1.56 -27.97
CA SER A 108 -21.17 2.86 -28.42
C SER A 108 -20.67 3.71 -27.25
N PHE A 109 -21.39 3.72 -26.11
CA PHE A 109 -20.92 4.37 -24.87
C PHE A 109 -19.63 3.72 -24.36
N SER A 110 -19.60 2.39 -24.28
CA SER A 110 -18.46 1.61 -23.79
C SER A 110 -17.20 1.92 -24.59
N LYS A 111 -17.30 1.95 -25.92
CA LYS A 111 -16.16 2.23 -26.81
C LYS A 111 -15.71 3.69 -26.73
N ALA A 112 -16.64 4.64 -26.68
CA ALA A 112 -16.31 6.05 -26.45
C ALA A 112 -15.65 6.27 -25.09
N PHE A 113 -16.07 5.55 -24.05
CA PHE A 113 -15.46 5.58 -22.73
C PHE A 113 -14.03 5.03 -22.77
N LEU A 114 -13.81 3.87 -23.43
CA LEU A 114 -12.48 3.27 -23.58
C LEU A 114 -11.50 4.25 -24.25
N ASP A 115 -11.93 4.95 -25.30
CA ASP A 115 -11.13 5.96 -25.99
C ASP A 115 -10.81 7.17 -25.09
N ARG A 116 -11.83 7.73 -24.40
CA ARG A 116 -11.65 8.89 -23.49
C ARG A 116 -10.60 8.64 -22.39
N HIS A 117 -10.48 7.40 -21.92
CA HIS A 117 -9.57 7.04 -20.82
C HIS A 117 -8.31 6.30 -21.27
N GLY A 118 -8.08 6.18 -22.58
CA GLY A 118 -6.91 5.50 -23.14
C GLY A 118 -6.79 4.04 -22.68
N ILE A 119 -7.91 3.31 -22.73
CA ILE A 119 -7.99 1.88 -22.42
C ILE A 119 -7.95 1.11 -23.74
N PRO A 120 -7.01 0.17 -23.94
CA PRO A 120 -6.84 -0.50 -25.23
C PRO A 120 -8.09 -1.27 -25.68
N THR A 121 -8.55 -1.02 -26.91
CA THR A 121 -9.68 -1.73 -27.55
C THR A 121 -9.46 -1.81 -29.07
N ALA A 122 -10.31 -2.57 -29.77
CA ALA A 122 -10.35 -2.60 -31.22
C ALA A 122 -10.71 -1.21 -31.79
N ARG A 123 -10.05 -0.80 -32.88
CA ARG A 123 -10.42 0.43 -33.61
C ARG A 123 -11.87 0.33 -34.05
N TRP A 124 -12.63 1.41 -33.96
CA TRP A 124 -14.08 1.34 -34.14
C TRP A 124 -14.68 2.66 -34.61
N LYS A 125 -15.94 2.61 -35.07
CA LYS A 125 -16.82 3.77 -35.25
C LYS A 125 -18.29 3.34 -35.08
N ALA A 126 -19.14 4.24 -34.60
CA ALA A 126 -20.59 4.01 -34.50
C ALA A 126 -21.37 4.71 -35.60
N PHE A 127 -22.50 4.11 -35.99
CA PHE A 127 -23.35 4.58 -37.09
C PHE A 127 -24.83 4.45 -36.76
N THR A 128 -25.61 5.43 -37.22
CA THR A 128 -27.08 5.42 -37.26
C THR A 128 -27.62 5.43 -38.70
N ASN A 129 -26.72 5.44 -39.70
CA ASN A 129 -27.04 5.37 -41.12
C ASN A 129 -26.31 4.19 -41.77
N GLU A 130 -27.05 3.38 -42.52
CA GLU A 130 -26.56 2.17 -43.22
C GLU A 130 -25.47 2.50 -44.26
N GLU A 131 -25.70 3.50 -45.11
CA GLU A 131 -24.79 3.87 -46.21
C GLU A 131 -23.44 4.37 -45.66
N GLU A 132 -23.45 5.14 -44.57
CA GLU A 132 -22.24 5.60 -43.90
C GLU A 132 -21.44 4.45 -43.29
N ALA A 133 -22.13 3.47 -42.69
CA ALA A 133 -21.49 2.28 -42.13
C ALA A 133 -20.82 1.43 -43.20
N CYS A 134 -21.52 1.17 -44.32
CA CYS A 134 -20.98 0.44 -45.46
C CYS A 134 -19.80 1.18 -46.13
N THR A 135 -19.88 2.52 -46.23
CA THR A 135 -18.76 3.35 -46.71
C THR A 135 -17.54 3.24 -45.80
N PHE A 136 -17.73 3.22 -44.48
CA PHE A 136 -16.64 3.02 -43.53
C PHE A 136 -16.01 1.63 -43.65
N ILE A 137 -16.82 0.57 -43.73
CA ILE A 137 -16.35 -0.82 -43.92
C ILE A 137 -15.50 -0.94 -45.18
N THR A 138 -15.97 -0.35 -46.29
CA THR A 138 -15.30 -0.45 -47.59
C THR A 138 -14.02 0.38 -47.66
N SER A 139 -13.99 1.56 -47.05
CA SER A 139 -12.84 2.50 -47.09
C SER A 139 -11.83 2.36 -45.95
N ALA A 140 -12.13 1.62 -44.88
CA ALA A 140 -11.22 1.45 -43.74
C ALA A 140 -9.89 0.81 -44.16
N SER A 141 -8.78 1.34 -43.61
CA SER A 141 -7.42 0.83 -43.80
C SER A 141 -7.10 -0.42 -42.97
N PHE A 142 -8.10 -1.02 -42.34
CA PHE A 142 -8.01 -2.15 -41.42
C PHE A 142 -9.24 -3.05 -41.57
N PRO A 143 -9.23 -4.31 -41.09
CA PRO A 143 -10.35 -5.23 -41.27
C PRO A 143 -11.54 -4.85 -40.36
N ALA A 144 -12.33 -3.86 -40.79
CA ALA A 144 -13.57 -3.43 -40.14
C ALA A 144 -14.69 -4.45 -40.40
N LEU A 145 -14.55 -5.66 -39.84
CA LEU A 145 -15.36 -6.84 -40.17
C LEU A 145 -16.24 -7.32 -39.01
N VAL A 146 -16.22 -6.65 -37.86
CA VAL A 146 -17.08 -7.00 -36.72
C VAL A 146 -18.17 -5.94 -36.58
N VAL A 147 -19.43 -6.35 -36.76
CA VAL A 147 -20.60 -5.47 -36.68
C VAL A 147 -21.41 -5.85 -35.44
N LYS A 148 -21.63 -4.89 -34.54
CA LYS A 148 -22.33 -5.09 -33.27
C LYS A 148 -23.52 -4.16 -33.14
N ALA A 149 -24.67 -4.70 -32.74
CA ALA A 149 -25.79 -3.88 -32.25
C ALA A 149 -25.36 -3.19 -30.93
N SER A 150 -25.62 -1.89 -30.81
CA SER A 150 -25.17 -1.12 -29.64
C SER A 150 -25.94 -1.49 -28.37
N GLY A 151 -27.25 -1.75 -28.47
CA GLY A 151 -28.08 -2.12 -27.33
C GLY A 151 -27.91 -3.57 -26.86
N LEU A 152 -28.70 -3.94 -25.84
CA LEU A 152 -28.75 -5.30 -25.30
C LEU A 152 -29.47 -6.25 -26.27
N ALA A 153 -28.71 -7.16 -26.88
CA ALA A 153 -29.20 -8.17 -27.83
C ALA A 153 -28.99 -9.61 -27.34
N ALA A 154 -28.96 -9.82 -26.02
CA ALA A 154 -28.77 -11.13 -25.37
C ALA A 154 -27.58 -11.96 -25.93
N GLY A 155 -26.47 -11.30 -26.25
CA GLY A 155 -25.27 -11.93 -26.83
C GLY A 155 -25.39 -12.35 -28.30
N LYS A 156 -26.52 -12.12 -28.97
CA LYS A 156 -26.76 -12.49 -30.38
C LYS A 156 -26.50 -11.36 -31.38
N GLY A 157 -26.43 -10.12 -30.91
CA GLY A 157 -26.24 -8.94 -31.76
C GLY A 157 -24.79 -8.65 -32.15
N VAL A 158 -23.96 -9.69 -32.35
CA VAL A 158 -22.55 -9.58 -32.77
C VAL A 158 -22.34 -10.49 -33.97
N ILE A 159 -21.98 -9.89 -35.10
CA ILE A 159 -21.67 -10.60 -36.34
C ILE A 159 -20.19 -10.37 -36.67
N VAL A 160 -19.45 -11.46 -36.85
CA VAL A 160 -18.06 -11.45 -37.29
C VAL A 160 -18.04 -11.92 -38.74
N ALA A 161 -17.93 -10.98 -39.67
CA ALA A 161 -17.98 -11.23 -41.10
C ALA A 161 -16.64 -11.75 -41.63
N ALA A 162 -16.66 -12.59 -42.66
CA ALA A 162 -15.45 -13.08 -43.32
C ALA A 162 -14.85 -12.06 -44.29
N ASN A 163 -15.66 -11.13 -44.82
CA ASN A 163 -15.26 -10.13 -45.79
C ASN A 163 -16.12 -8.86 -45.70
N LYS A 164 -15.76 -7.83 -46.48
CA LYS A 164 -16.40 -6.51 -46.45
C LYS A 164 -17.86 -6.57 -46.91
N GLU A 165 -18.16 -7.42 -47.87
CA GLU A 165 -19.51 -7.62 -48.42
C GLU A 165 -20.44 -8.20 -47.34
N GLU A 166 -20.00 -9.25 -46.64
CA GLU A 166 -20.73 -9.85 -45.53
C GLU A 166 -20.88 -8.89 -44.34
N ALA A 167 -19.87 -8.04 -44.08
CA ALA A 167 -19.98 -7.00 -43.07
C ALA A 167 -21.06 -5.95 -43.44
N CYS A 168 -21.15 -5.54 -44.71
CA CYS A 168 -22.21 -4.65 -45.17
C CYS A 168 -23.60 -5.32 -45.10
N GLN A 169 -23.68 -6.61 -45.41
CA GLN A 169 -24.91 -7.39 -45.24
C GLN A 169 -25.34 -7.46 -43.77
N ALA A 170 -24.40 -7.64 -42.85
CA ALA A 170 -24.66 -7.62 -41.41
C ALA A 170 -25.20 -6.26 -40.93
N VAL A 171 -24.71 -5.15 -41.49
CA VAL A 171 -25.27 -3.81 -41.24
C VAL A 171 -26.74 -3.76 -41.66
N HIS A 172 -27.05 -4.24 -42.86
CA HIS A 172 -28.40 -4.26 -43.41
C HIS A 172 -29.38 -5.05 -42.52
N GLU A 173 -28.99 -6.27 -42.13
CA GLU A 173 -29.79 -7.15 -41.28
C GLU A 173 -30.06 -6.53 -39.90
N ILE A 174 -29.09 -5.81 -39.33
CA ILE A 174 -29.27 -5.19 -38.01
C ILE A 174 -30.16 -3.94 -38.11
N MET A 175 -29.91 -3.06 -39.07
CA MET A 175 -30.53 -1.72 -39.13
C MET A 175 -31.86 -1.71 -39.89
N ARG A 176 -31.94 -2.39 -41.03
CA ARG A 176 -33.10 -2.33 -41.94
C ARG A 176 -34.14 -3.39 -41.60
N ASP A 177 -33.70 -4.62 -41.41
CA ASP A 177 -34.59 -5.74 -41.04
C ASP A 177 -34.98 -5.70 -39.55
N LYS A 178 -34.38 -4.78 -38.78
CA LYS A 178 -34.60 -4.57 -37.35
C LYS A 178 -34.55 -5.88 -36.57
N THR A 179 -33.61 -6.77 -36.94
CA THR A 179 -33.47 -8.12 -36.38
C THR A 179 -33.36 -8.10 -34.85
N PHE A 180 -32.87 -7.01 -34.26
CA PHE A 180 -32.74 -6.81 -32.82
C PHE A 180 -33.61 -5.67 -32.24
N GLY A 181 -34.62 -5.20 -32.99
CA GLY A 181 -35.49 -4.11 -32.58
C GLY A 181 -34.73 -2.81 -32.28
N ALA A 182 -35.11 -2.10 -31.21
CA ALA A 182 -34.47 -0.84 -30.80
C ALA A 182 -32.98 -0.98 -30.45
N ALA A 183 -32.50 -2.20 -30.11
CA ALA A 183 -31.09 -2.43 -29.82
C ALA A 183 -30.18 -2.23 -31.04
N GLY A 184 -30.73 -2.27 -32.26
CA GLY A 184 -30.03 -2.11 -33.53
C GLY A 184 -30.08 -0.70 -34.14
N GLU A 185 -30.69 0.30 -33.48
CA GLU A 185 -30.79 1.68 -34.00
C GLU A 185 -29.42 2.35 -34.17
N THR A 186 -28.47 1.98 -33.33
CA THR A 186 -27.05 2.32 -33.47
C THR A 186 -26.25 1.04 -33.56
N ILE A 187 -25.33 0.98 -34.50
CA ILE A 187 -24.36 -0.11 -34.63
C ILE A 187 -22.95 0.38 -34.36
N VAL A 188 -22.09 -0.52 -33.93
CA VAL A 188 -20.64 -0.34 -33.80
C VAL A 188 -19.97 -1.26 -34.82
N VAL A 189 -19.18 -0.67 -35.71
CA VAL A 189 -18.28 -1.42 -36.61
C VAL A 189 -16.89 -1.32 -36.03
N GLU A 190 -16.24 -2.46 -35.81
CA GLU A 190 -14.89 -2.52 -35.24
C GLU A 190 -13.94 -3.43 -36.03
N GLU A 191 -12.65 -3.22 -35.77
CA GLU A 191 -11.55 -4.05 -36.22
C GLU A 191 -11.70 -5.49 -35.72
N LEU A 192 -11.52 -6.45 -36.64
CA LEU A 192 -11.35 -7.86 -36.30
C LEU A 192 -9.99 -8.07 -35.63
N LEU A 193 -10.00 -8.34 -34.33
CA LEU A 193 -8.80 -8.69 -33.57
C LEU A 193 -8.52 -10.19 -33.64
N GLU A 194 -7.24 -10.53 -33.71
CA GLU A 194 -6.75 -11.91 -33.66
C GLU A 194 -6.02 -12.18 -32.34
N GLY A 195 -6.30 -13.32 -31.71
CA GLY A 195 -5.69 -13.70 -30.44
C GLY A 195 -6.48 -14.76 -29.69
N GLU A 196 -6.18 -14.91 -28.40
CA GLU A 196 -6.99 -15.73 -27.49
C GLU A 196 -7.98 -14.86 -26.72
N GLU A 197 -9.26 -15.26 -26.70
CA GLU A 197 -10.27 -14.63 -25.84
C GLU A 197 -10.11 -15.10 -24.41
N VAL A 198 -10.15 -14.17 -23.46
CA VAL A 198 -10.06 -14.43 -22.03
C VAL A 198 -10.95 -13.47 -21.25
N SER A 199 -11.41 -13.93 -20.10
CA SER A 199 -12.37 -13.23 -19.27
C SER A 199 -11.70 -12.82 -17.97
N CYS A 200 -11.61 -11.52 -17.74
CA CYS A 200 -11.01 -10.96 -16.53
C CYS A 200 -12.07 -10.19 -15.75
N LEU A 201 -12.41 -10.70 -14.56
CA LEU A 201 -13.42 -10.12 -13.70
C LEU A 201 -12.78 -9.48 -12.47
N CYS A 202 -13.48 -8.54 -11.84
CA CYS A 202 -13.13 -8.07 -10.50
C CYS A 202 -14.36 -7.69 -9.69
N PHE A 203 -14.25 -7.86 -8.37
CA PHE A 203 -15.08 -7.09 -7.44
C PHE A 203 -14.55 -5.67 -7.35
N THR A 204 -15.45 -4.71 -7.25
CA THR A 204 -15.06 -3.30 -7.08
C THR A 204 -16.13 -2.51 -6.33
N ASP A 205 -15.66 -1.64 -5.43
CA ASP A 205 -16.49 -0.72 -4.64
C ASP A 205 -16.52 0.71 -5.21
N GLY A 206 -16.08 0.87 -6.46
CA GLY A 206 -15.93 2.17 -7.12
C GLY A 206 -14.57 2.82 -6.91
N ILE A 207 -13.68 2.21 -6.11
CA ILE A 207 -12.31 2.68 -5.87
C ILE A 207 -11.33 1.51 -5.98
N THR A 208 -11.55 0.49 -5.17
CA THR A 208 -10.72 -0.71 -5.07
C THR A 208 -11.09 -1.67 -6.18
N VAL A 209 -10.09 -2.24 -6.85
CA VAL A 209 -10.25 -3.37 -7.77
C VAL A 209 -9.63 -4.61 -7.15
N ALA A 210 -10.45 -5.64 -6.94
CA ALA A 210 -10.05 -6.97 -6.50
C ALA A 210 -10.28 -7.99 -7.65
N PRO A 211 -9.24 -8.28 -8.45
CA PRO A 211 -9.34 -9.21 -9.57
C PRO A 211 -9.71 -10.63 -9.12
N MET A 212 -10.50 -11.30 -9.94
CA MET A 212 -10.76 -12.74 -9.87
C MET A 212 -9.73 -13.47 -10.75
N PRO A 213 -9.47 -14.77 -10.51
CA PRO A 213 -8.69 -15.58 -11.44
C PRO A 213 -9.31 -15.54 -12.85
N PRO A 214 -8.50 -15.46 -13.91
CA PRO A 214 -9.02 -15.34 -15.27
C PRO A 214 -9.74 -16.62 -15.66
N ALA A 215 -10.88 -16.48 -16.33
CA ALA A 215 -11.62 -17.60 -16.89
C ALA A 215 -11.58 -17.54 -18.42
N GLN A 216 -11.98 -18.64 -19.05
CA GLN A 216 -12.27 -18.66 -20.48
C GLN A 216 -13.50 -19.52 -20.72
N ASP A 217 -14.40 -19.03 -21.56
CA ASP A 217 -15.59 -19.74 -21.99
C ASP A 217 -15.42 -20.35 -23.40
N HIS A 218 -16.37 -21.20 -23.76
CA HIS A 218 -16.48 -21.78 -25.10
C HIS A 218 -17.85 -21.45 -25.68
N LYS A 219 -17.91 -20.44 -26.55
CA LYS A 219 -19.18 -19.98 -27.14
C LYS A 219 -19.73 -20.91 -28.22
N ARG A 220 -18.89 -21.65 -28.93
CA ARG A 220 -19.29 -22.50 -30.07
C ARG A 220 -19.97 -23.80 -29.61
N LEU A 221 -21.02 -24.20 -30.34
CA LEU A 221 -21.92 -25.30 -29.98
C LEU A 221 -21.23 -26.68 -29.97
N MET A 222 -20.38 -26.96 -30.94
CA MET A 222 -19.79 -28.28 -31.18
C MET A 222 -18.31 -28.33 -30.80
N ASP A 223 -17.81 -29.55 -30.56
CA ASP A 223 -16.40 -29.82 -30.33
C ASP A 223 -15.52 -29.23 -31.45
N GLY A 224 -14.29 -28.84 -31.13
CA GLY A 224 -13.37 -28.16 -32.05
C GLY A 224 -13.77 -26.72 -32.37
N ASP A 225 -14.53 -26.08 -31.48
CA ASP A 225 -15.08 -24.73 -31.64
C ASP A 225 -15.89 -24.55 -32.94
N GLN A 226 -16.68 -25.56 -33.32
CA GLN A 226 -17.50 -25.56 -34.53
C GLN A 226 -18.97 -25.19 -34.26
N GLY A 227 -19.72 -24.91 -35.34
CA GLY A 227 -21.15 -24.61 -35.27
C GLY A 227 -21.47 -23.17 -34.85
N PRO A 228 -22.75 -22.83 -34.61
CA PRO A 228 -23.16 -21.45 -34.30
C PRO A 228 -22.62 -20.99 -32.93
N ASN A 229 -22.51 -19.67 -32.76
CA ASN A 229 -22.29 -19.07 -31.44
C ASN A 229 -23.50 -19.31 -30.54
N THR A 230 -23.22 -19.53 -29.26
CA THR A 230 -24.21 -19.76 -28.20
C THR A 230 -23.97 -18.78 -27.04
N GLY A 231 -24.73 -18.90 -25.96
CA GLY A 231 -24.44 -18.19 -24.72
C GLY A 231 -23.25 -18.74 -23.94
N GLY A 232 -22.60 -19.80 -24.42
CA GLY A 232 -21.51 -20.52 -23.75
C GLY A 232 -21.89 -21.97 -23.46
N MET A 233 -21.08 -22.92 -23.96
CA MET A 233 -21.21 -24.38 -23.81
C MET A 233 -20.31 -24.96 -22.70
N GLY A 234 -19.46 -24.14 -22.09
CA GLY A 234 -18.61 -24.51 -20.99
C GLY A 234 -17.63 -23.40 -20.67
N ALA A 235 -16.97 -23.51 -19.52
CA ALA A 235 -15.92 -22.61 -19.10
C ALA A 235 -14.92 -23.32 -18.19
N TYR A 236 -13.76 -22.71 -18.00
CA TYR A 236 -12.76 -23.17 -17.03
C TYR A 236 -12.03 -22.01 -16.38
N CYS A 237 -11.44 -22.29 -15.21
CA CYS A 237 -10.69 -21.35 -14.40
C CYS A 237 -9.63 -22.08 -13.57
N PRO A 238 -8.39 -21.58 -13.43
CA PRO A 238 -7.85 -20.39 -14.09
C PRO A 238 -7.44 -20.65 -15.55
N ALA A 239 -7.39 -19.60 -16.37
CA ALA A 239 -6.86 -19.61 -17.73
C ALA A 239 -5.31 -19.52 -17.72
N PRO A 240 -4.58 -20.62 -18.04
CA PRO A 240 -3.13 -20.74 -17.79
C PRO A 240 -2.26 -19.89 -18.72
N GLN A 241 -2.82 -19.43 -19.85
CA GLN A 241 -2.09 -18.60 -20.80
C GLN A 241 -1.83 -17.17 -20.31
N LEU A 242 -2.49 -16.72 -19.23
CA LEU A 242 -2.18 -15.45 -18.59
C LEU A 242 -1.11 -15.63 -17.52
N SER A 243 0.07 -15.04 -17.73
CA SER A 243 1.07 -14.90 -16.68
C SER A 243 0.63 -13.89 -15.61
N GLN A 244 1.23 -13.96 -14.42
CA GLN A 244 0.99 -13.00 -13.35
C GLN A 244 1.31 -11.55 -13.77
N ASP A 245 2.37 -11.35 -14.56
CA ASP A 245 2.72 -10.04 -15.11
C ASP A 245 1.64 -9.51 -16.05
N LEU A 246 1.06 -10.39 -16.88
CA LEU A 246 -0.04 -10.02 -17.77
C LEU A 246 -1.33 -9.71 -17.00
N LEU A 247 -1.61 -10.46 -15.93
CA LEU A 247 -2.74 -10.18 -15.03
C LEU A 247 -2.59 -8.82 -14.33
N LEU A 248 -1.38 -8.49 -13.85
CA LEU A 248 -1.10 -7.16 -13.29
C LEU A 248 -1.24 -6.06 -14.34
N LYS A 249 -0.80 -6.30 -15.57
CA LYS A 249 -1.01 -5.38 -16.69
C LYS A 249 -2.49 -5.17 -16.97
N ILE A 250 -3.30 -6.23 -17.02
CA ILE A 250 -4.75 -6.14 -17.23
C ILE A 250 -5.42 -5.40 -16.08
N ARG A 251 -5.07 -5.74 -14.82
CA ARG A 251 -5.57 -5.02 -13.64
C ARG A 251 -5.33 -3.52 -13.77
N ASN A 252 -4.10 -3.11 -14.09
CA ASN A 252 -3.73 -1.70 -14.07
C ASN A 252 -4.22 -0.94 -15.31
N SER A 253 -4.11 -1.54 -16.49
CA SER A 253 -4.39 -0.86 -17.77
C SER A 253 -5.83 -0.98 -18.26
N VAL A 254 -6.60 -1.92 -17.71
CA VAL A 254 -8.01 -2.13 -18.07
C VAL A 254 -8.90 -1.93 -16.85
N LEU A 255 -8.81 -2.81 -15.85
CA LEU A 255 -9.80 -2.84 -14.76
C LEU A 255 -9.75 -1.58 -13.89
N GLN A 256 -8.59 -1.26 -13.31
CA GLN A 256 -8.42 -0.07 -12.46
C GLN A 256 -8.66 1.22 -13.23
N LYS A 257 -8.14 1.33 -14.46
CA LYS A 257 -8.42 2.49 -15.32
C LYS A 257 -9.91 2.67 -15.61
N THR A 258 -10.65 1.58 -15.82
CA THR A 258 -12.10 1.64 -16.03
C THR A 258 -12.80 2.18 -14.78
N ILE A 259 -12.48 1.65 -13.60
CA ILE A 259 -13.08 2.11 -12.34
C ILE A 259 -12.73 3.56 -12.04
N ASP A 260 -11.47 3.95 -12.25
CA ASP A 260 -11.02 5.33 -12.09
C ASP A 260 -11.70 6.28 -13.08
N GLY A 261 -11.84 5.86 -14.34
CA GLY A 261 -12.52 6.64 -15.39
C GLY A 261 -13.99 6.86 -15.08
N MET A 262 -14.70 5.80 -14.69
CA MET A 262 -16.12 5.84 -14.30
C MET A 262 -16.32 6.77 -13.09
N ARG A 263 -15.45 6.68 -12.08
CA ARG A 263 -15.46 7.59 -10.92
C ARG A 263 -15.19 9.04 -11.31
N LYS A 264 -14.22 9.30 -12.20
CA LYS A 264 -13.91 10.65 -12.70
C LYS A 264 -15.07 11.28 -13.46
N GLU A 265 -15.86 10.48 -14.17
CA GLU A 265 -17.09 10.93 -14.85
C GLU A 265 -18.29 11.09 -13.89
N GLY A 266 -18.11 10.87 -12.58
CA GLY A 266 -19.17 10.99 -11.58
C GLY A 266 -20.16 9.82 -11.60
N ILE A 267 -19.79 8.70 -12.23
CA ILE A 267 -20.62 7.50 -12.41
C ILE A 267 -19.89 6.31 -11.75
N PRO A 268 -19.72 6.29 -10.41
CA PRO A 268 -18.97 5.23 -9.75
C PRO A 268 -19.57 3.85 -10.05
N TYR A 269 -18.71 2.90 -10.42
CA TYR A 269 -19.10 1.54 -10.73
C TYR A 269 -18.91 0.65 -9.50
N ILE A 270 -19.98 0.01 -9.00
CA ILE A 270 -19.95 -0.87 -7.82
C ILE A 270 -20.49 -2.25 -8.22
N GLY A 271 -19.83 -3.34 -7.82
CA GLY A 271 -20.28 -4.70 -8.07
C GLY A 271 -19.21 -5.54 -8.76
N VAL A 272 -19.62 -6.31 -9.78
CA VAL A 272 -18.70 -7.10 -10.61
C VAL A 272 -18.52 -6.41 -11.94
N LEU A 273 -17.28 -6.04 -12.27
CA LEU A 273 -16.91 -5.66 -13.63
C LEU A 273 -16.33 -6.89 -14.32
N TYR A 274 -16.84 -7.18 -15.50
CA TYR A 274 -16.34 -8.23 -16.39
C TYR A 274 -15.73 -7.59 -17.61
N ALA A 275 -14.50 -7.94 -17.95
CA ALA A 275 -13.84 -7.54 -19.18
C ALA A 275 -13.59 -8.77 -20.05
N GLY A 276 -14.25 -8.83 -21.21
CA GLY A 276 -13.90 -9.76 -22.28
C GLY A 276 -12.72 -9.18 -23.04
N LEU A 277 -11.61 -9.90 -23.06
CA LEU A 277 -10.34 -9.42 -23.63
C LEU A 277 -9.88 -10.33 -24.77
N MET A 278 -9.27 -9.72 -25.78
CA MET A 278 -8.47 -10.41 -26.78
C MET A 278 -6.99 -10.24 -26.45
N LEU A 279 -6.26 -11.35 -26.31
CA LEU A 279 -4.80 -11.36 -26.16
C LEU A 279 -4.15 -11.28 -27.54
N THR A 280 -3.92 -10.04 -28.00
CA THR A 280 -3.30 -9.77 -29.31
C THR A 280 -1.78 -9.71 -29.22
N LYS A 281 -1.09 -9.68 -30.37
CA LYS A 281 0.36 -9.43 -30.45
C LYS A 281 0.78 -8.09 -29.81
N ASP A 282 -0.11 -7.10 -29.80
CA ASP A 282 0.13 -5.79 -29.18
C ASP A 282 -0.22 -5.75 -27.68
N GLY A 283 -0.68 -6.88 -27.13
CA GLY A 283 -1.16 -7.00 -25.75
C GLY A 283 -2.68 -7.12 -25.63
N PRO A 284 -3.21 -7.05 -24.39
CA PRO A 284 -4.64 -7.25 -24.12
C PRO A 284 -5.47 -6.06 -24.62
N LYS A 285 -6.52 -6.33 -25.39
CA LYS A 285 -7.48 -5.33 -25.87
C LYS A 285 -8.90 -5.72 -25.43
N VAL A 286 -9.66 -4.76 -24.94
CA VAL A 286 -11.06 -4.96 -24.52
C VAL A 286 -11.94 -5.19 -25.75
N LEU A 287 -12.64 -6.33 -25.76
CA LEU A 287 -13.70 -6.65 -26.73
C LEU A 287 -15.04 -6.08 -26.28
N GLU A 288 -15.37 -6.27 -25.00
CA GLU A 288 -16.60 -5.79 -24.38
C GLU A 288 -16.47 -5.78 -22.85
N PHE A 289 -17.31 -4.97 -22.21
CA PHE A 289 -17.57 -5.06 -20.78
C PHE A 289 -18.94 -5.69 -20.53
N ASN A 290 -19.01 -6.48 -19.47
CA ASN A 290 -20.26 -6.90 -18.88
C ASN A 290 -20.33 -6.44 -17.42
N CYS A 291 -21.54 -6.23 -16.94
CA CYS A 291 -21.81 -5.55 -15.69
C CYS A 291 -22.13 -6.48 -14.51
N ARG A 292 -21.87 -7.77 -14.70
CA ARG A 292 -22.25 -8.89 -13.84
C ARG A 292 -21.39 -10.10 -14.18
N PHE A 293 -21.46 -11.14 -13.34
CA PHE A 293 -20.81 -12.42 -13.66
C PHE A 293 -21.30 -12.97 -15.01
N GLY A 294 -20.41 -13.58 -15.80
CA GLY A 294 -20.83 -14.33 -16.99
C GLY A 294 -21.43 -15.69 -16.63
N ASP A 295 -22.13 -16.28 -17.59
CA ASP A 295 -22.72 -17.61 -17.50
C ASP A 295 -22.26 -18.38 -18.75
N PRO A 296 -21.34 -19.37 -18.66
CA PRO A 296 -21.13 -20.21 -17.48
C PRO A 296 -19.87 -19.91 -16.62
N GLU A 297 -19.22 -18.75 -16.72
CA GLU A 297 -17.97 -18.50 -15.97
C GLU A 297 -18.17 -18.39 -14.45
N CYS A 298 -19.32 -17.89 -14.00
CA CYS A 298 -19.67 -17.86 -12.57
C CYS A 298 -19.51 -19.24 -11.92
N GLN A 299 -19.93 -20.28 -12.66
CA GLN A 299 -19.92 -21.67 -12.25
C GLN A 299 -18.52 -22.27 -12.10
N VAL A 300 -17.46 -21.61 -12.59
CA VAL A 300 -16.05 -22.04 -12.39
C VAL A 300 -15.25 -21.07 -11.52
N ILE A 301 -15.63 -19.80 -11.46
CA ILE A 301 -14.95 -18.80 -10.61
C ILE A 301 -15.35 -18.97 -9.14
N LEU A 302 -16.64 -18.96 -8.84
CA LEU A 302 -17.11 -18.98 -7.43
C LEU A 302 -16.72 -20.25 -6.66
N PRO A 303 -16.63 -21.45 -7.27
CA PRO A 303 -16.14 -22.61 -6.54
C PRO A 303 -14.66 -22.53 -6.13
N LEU A 304 -13.87 -21.65 -6.74
CA LEU A 304 -12.48 -21.39 -6.38
C LEU A 304 -12.34 -20.28 -5.31
N LEU A 305 -13.43 -19.60 -4.95
CA LEU A 305 -13.41 -18.57 -3.91
C LEU A 305 -13.34 -19.21 -2.52
N LYS A 306 -12.26 -18.94 -1.78
CA LYS A 306 -12.09 -19.39 -0.39
C LYS A 306 -12.79 -18.44 0.60
N SER A 307 -12.77 -17.14 0.32
CA SER A 307 -13.45 -16.14 1.16
C SER A 307 -14.97 -16.32 1.18
N ASP A 308 -15.61 -15.78 2.22
CA ASP A 308 -17.06 -15.69 2.28
C ASP A 308 -17.56 -14.65 1.27
N LEU A 309 -18.36 -15.10 0.28
CA LEU A 309 -18.91 -14.24 -0.76
C LEU A 309 -19.83 -13.16 -0.18
N TYR A 310 -20.55 -13.44 0.91
CA TYR A 310 -21.43 -12.47 1.54
C TYR A 310 -20.64 -11.30 2.13
N GLU A 311 -19.54 -11.59 2.84
CA GLU A 311 -18.66 -10.57 3.41
C GLU A 311 -18.02 -9.71 2.31
N VAL A 312 -17.55 -10.32 1.24
CA VAL A 312 -16.97 -9.60 0.08
C VAL A 312 -18.00 -8.66 -0.55
N MET A 313 -19.24 -9.13 -0.76
CA MET A 313 -20.31 -8.31 -1.33
C MET A 313 -20.73 -7.18 -0.39
N GLN A 314 -20.82 -7.43 0.93
CA GLN A 314 -21.10 -6.38 1.92
C GLN A 314 -19.99 -5.32 1.93
N ALA A 315 -18.73 -5.73 2.00
CA ALA A 315 -17.59 -4.83 1.97
C ALA A 315 -17.56 -4.02 0.67
N THR A 316 -17.98 -4.61 -0.45
CA THR A 316 -18.08 -3.94 -1.74
C THR A 316 -19.10 -2.81 -1.71
N ILE A 317 -20.32 -3.05 -1.24
CA ILE A 317 -21.36 -2.01 -1.18
C ILE A 317 -21.07 -0.95 -0.11
N ASP A 318 -20.34 -1.32 0.95
CA ASP A 318 -19.94 -0.40 2.03
C ASP A 318 -18.66 0.40 1.71
N LYS A 319 -18.08 0.24 0.52
CA LYS A 319 -16.83 0.91 0.10
C LYS A 319 -15.65 0.61 1.01
N LYS A 320 -15.54 -0.65 1.43
CA LYS A 320 -14.51 -1.19 2.32
C LYS A 320 -13.88 -2.44 1.72
N LEU A 321 -13.91 -2.61 0.40
CA LEU A 321 -13.40 -3.81 -0.25
C LEU A 321 -11.89 -4.00 0.02
N SER A 322 -11.14 -2.91 0.20
CA SER A 322 -9.72 -2.94 0.60
C SER A 322 -9.46 -3.73 1.89
N ASN A 323 -10.45 -3.83 2.77
CA ASN A 323 -10.34 -4.52 4.06
C ASN A 323 -10.79 -5.98 3.97
N CYS A 324 -11.38 -6.40 2.85
CA CYS A 324 -11.93 -7.73 2.62
C CYS A 324 -11.58 -8.20 1.19
N ILE A 325 -10.29 -8.24 0.88
CA ILE A 325 -9.83 -8.73 -0.43
C ILE A 325 -10.12 -10.23 -0.54
N PRO A 326 -10.79 -10.69 -1.61
CA PRO A 326 -11.11 -12.10 -1.82
C PRO A 326 -9.85 -12.95 -1.97
N VAL A 327 -9.85 -14.12 -1.31
CA VAL A 327 -8.80 -15.13 -1.36
C VAL A 327 -9.33 -16.32 -2.17
N TRP A 328 -8.48 -16.89 -3.01
CA TRP A 328 -8.81 -17.96 -3.95
C TRP A 328 -7.99 -19.22 -3.67
N PHE A 329 -8.48 -20.39 -4.07
CA PHE A 329 -7.68 -21.61 -4.10
C PHE A 329 -6.69 -21.54 -5.28
N GLU A 330 -5.38 -21.57 -4.99
CA GLU A 330 -4.31 -21.50 -6.00
C GLU A 330 -3.88 -22.87 -6.52
N ASP A 331 -4.19 -23.93 -5.78
CA ASP A 331 -3.83 -25.32 -6.05
C ASP A 331 -4.94 -26.11 -6.77
N ARG A 332 -5.92 -25.41 -7.34
CA ARG A 332 -7.12 -26.02 -7.92
C ARG A 332 -7.51 -25.37 -9.25
N ALA A 333 -8.14 -26.17 -10.10
CA ALA A 333 -8.81 -25.74 -11.30
C ALA A 333 -10.26 -26.22 -11.29
N ALA A 334 -11.15 -25.41 -11.86
CA ALA A 334 -12.56 -25.72 -12.05
C ALA A 334 -12.87 -25.75 -13.56
N VAL A 335 -13.60 -26.77 -13.98
CA VAL A 335 -14.11 -26.91 -15.36
C VAL A 335 -15.60 -27.18 -15.27
N THR A 336 -16.39 -26.48 -16.08
CA THR A 336 -17.84 -26.69 -16.18
C THR A 336 -18.24 -26.99 -17.62
N VAL A 337 -19.09 -28.00 -17.80
CA VAL A 337 -19.65 -28.41 -19.09
C VAL A 337 -21.15 -28.14 -19.08
N VAL A 338 -21.64 -27.39 -20.07
CA VAL A 338 -23.07 -27.10 -20.21
C VAL A 338 -23.75 -28.25 -20.96
N MET A 339 -24.86 -28.74 -20.42
CA MET A 339 -25.80 -29.59 -21.13
C MET A 339 -26.95 -28.73 -21.65
N ALA A 340 -27.17 -28.76 -22.97
CA ALA A 340 -28.21 -28.03 -23.67
C ALA A 340 -29.25 -28.97 -24.29
N SER A 341 -30.41 -28.41 -24.60
CA SER A 341 -31.50 -29.10 -25.31
C SER A 341 -31.18 -29.20 -26.81
N GLU A 342 -31.47 -30.34 -27.43
CA GLU A 342 -31.39 -30.54 -28.87
C GLU A 342 -32.10 -29.41 -29.63
N GLY A 343 -31.41 -28.87 -30.64
CA GLY A 343 -31.87 -27.73 -31.45
C GLY A 343 -31.41 -26.35 -30.94
N TYR A 344 -30.86 -26.24 -29.73
CA TYR A 344 -30.17 -25.02 -29.27
C TYR A 344 -28.97 -24.68 -30.18
N PRO A 345 -28.72 -23.41 -30.57
CA PRO A 345 -29.33 -22.15 -30.11
C PRO A 345 -30.64 -21.73 -30.82
N GLY A 346 -31.17 -22.56 -31.72
CA GLY A 346 -32.44 -22.37 -32.41
C GLY A 346 -33.65 -22.86 -31.59
N ASN A 347 -34.60 -23.52 -32.24
CA ASN A 347 -35.80 -24.07 -31.59
C ASN A 347 -35.48 -25.38 -30.87
N TYR A 348 -35.95 -25.52 -29.63
CA TYR A 348 -35.69 -26.69 -28.79
C TYR A 348 -36.94 -27.12 -28.00
N ALA A 349 -37.00 -28.42 -27.65
CA ALA A 349 -38.09 -28.98 -26.87
C ALA A 349 -37.98 -28.63 -25.37
N LYS A 350 -39.12 -28.50 -24.70
CA LYS A 350 -39.23 -28.29 -23.24
C LYS A 350 -40.05 -29.42 -22.60
N GLY A 351 -39.94 -29.58 -21.29
CA GLY A 351 -40.71 -30.53 -20.50
C GLY A 351 -40.16 -31.96 -20.51
N LEU A 352 -38.89 -32.15 -20.92
CA LEU A 352 -38.25 -33.46 -20.93
C LEU A 352 -37.64 -33.76 -19.56
N GLU A 353 -37.92 -34.95 -19.02
CA GLU A 353 -37.45 -35.40 -17.70
C GLU A 353 -35.91 -35.51 -17.66
N ILE A 354 -35.33 -35.03 -16.55
CA ILE A 354 -33.89 -35.07 -16.27
C ILE A 354 -33.66 -35.96 -15.05
N THR A 355 -32.70 -36.89 -15.17
CA THR A 355 -32.32 -37.84 -14.12
C THR A 355 -30.79 -37.84 -13.93
N GLY A 356 -30.30 -38.43 -12.83
CA GLY A 356 -28.85 -38.58 -12.59
C GLY A 356 -28.24 -37.61 -11.55
N PHE A 357 -29.03 -36.71 -10.96
CA PHE A 357 -28.53 -35.68 -10.03
C PHE A 357 -27.85 -36.25 -8.78
N SER A 358 -28.46 -37.26 -8.13
CA SER A 358 -27.92 -37.86 -6.92
C SER A 358 -26.57 -38.53 -7.17
N GLN A 359 -26.45 -39.25 -8.29
CA GLN A 359 -25.21 -39.92 -8.68
C GLN A 359 -24.10 -38.92 -9.01
N ALA A 360 -24.41 -37.79 -9.65
CA ALA A 360 -23.44 -36.73 -9.91
C ALA A 360 -22.93 -36.11 -8.58
N LYS A 361 -23.84 -35.88 -7.62
CA LYS A 361 -23.49 -35.37 -6.28
C LYS A 361 -22.61 -36.34 -5.48
N GLU A 362 -22.87 -37.64 -5.57
CA GLU A 362 -22.04 -38.69 -4.94
C GLU A 362 -20.60 -38.71 -5.48
N GLN A 363 -20.38 -38.28 -6.73
CA GLN A 363 -19.04 -38.12 -7.31
C GLN A 363 -18.35 -36.81 -6.91
N GLY A 364 -18.98 -35.99 -6.06
CA GLY A 364 -18.46 -34.69 -5.63
C GLY A 364 -18.44 -33.65 -6.75
N LEU A 365 -19.41 -33.73 -7.67
CA LEU A 365 -19.61 -32.75 -8.74
C LEU A 365 -20.69 -31.75 -8.35
N GLU A 366 -20.50 -30.50 -8.75
CA GLU A 366 -21.52 -29.46 -8.56
C GLU A 366 -22.37 -29.36 -9.82
N VAL A 367 -23.70 -29.44 -9.67
CA VAL A 367 -24.65 -29.36 -10.79
C VAL A 367 -25.45 -28.07 -10.67
N PHE A 368 -25.14 -27.08 -11.50
CA PHE A 368 -25.85 -25.80 -11.49
C PHE A 368 -26.96 -25.81 -12.54
N HIS A 369 -28.19 -25.78 -12.08
CA HIS A 369 -29.37 -25.73 -12.92
C HIS A 369 -29.51 -24.35 -13.58
N ALA A 370 -29.80 -24.34 -14.89
CA ALA A 370 -30.17 -23.16 -15.66
C ALA A 370 -31.64 -23.27 -16.09
N GLY A 371 -31.91 -23.72 -17.32
CA GLY A 371 -33.25 -23.92 -17.84
C GLY A 371 -33.92 -25.20 -17.35
N THR A 372 -34.24 -25.30 -16.05
CA THR A 372 -35.03 -26.41 -15.48
C THR A 372 -36.25 -25.93 -14.69
N THR A 373 -37.30 -26.73 -14.64
CA THR A 373 -38.48 -26.47 -13.79
C THR A 373 -38.98 -27.77 -13.16
N LEU A 374 -39.77 -27.65 -12.09
CA LEU A 374 -40.49 -28.79 -11.50
C LEU A 374 -41.81 -28.99 -12.24
N LYS A 375 -42.10 -30.23 -12.62
CA LYS A 375 -43.40 -30.66 -13.16
C LYS A 375 -43.71 -32.05 -12.63
N ASP A 376 -44.86 -32.22 -11.98
CA ASP A 376 -45.31 -33.51 -11.42
C ASP A 376 -44.27 -34.18 -10.50
N GLY A 377 -43.59 -33.38 -9.68
CA GLY A 377 -42.54 -33.85 -8.76
C GLY A 377 -41.20 -34.18 -9.41
N LYS A 378 -41.07 -34.02 -10.74
CA LYS A 378 -39.87 -34.30 -11.52
C LYS A 378 -39.20 -33.02 -12.00
N VAL A 379 -37.88 -33.06 -12.17
CA VAL A 379 -37.12 -31.98 -12.80
C VAL A 379 -37.19 -32.17 -14.32
N VAL A 380 -37.62 -31.14 -15.04
CA VAL A 380 -37.74 -31.17 -16.51
C VAL A 380 -37.04 -29.99 -17.18
N THR A 381 -36.67 -30.14 -18.46
CA THR A 381 -36.09 -29.06 -19.27
C THR A 381 -37.06 -27.89 -19.46
N SER A 382 -36.57 -26.66 -19.41
CA SER A 382 -37.36 -25.42 -19.59
C SER A 382 -36.63 -24.33 -20.39
N GLY A 383 -35.37 -24.56 -20.76
CA GLY A 383 -34.54 -23.61 -21.51
C GLY A 383 -33.56 -24.29 -22.47
N GLY A 384 -32.91 -23.47 -23.31
CA GLY A 384 -31.93 -23.93 -24.28
C GLY A 384 -30.71 -24.53 -23.60
N ARG A 385 -30.04 -23.76 -22.74
CA ARG A 385 -29.08 -24.28 -21.77
C ARG A 385 -29.83 -24.80 -20.55
N VAL A 386 -29.64 -26.08 -20.22
CA VAL A 386 -30.44 -26.76 -19.20
C VAL A 386 -29.74 -26.72 -17.85
N LEU A 387 -28.48 -27.12 -17.80
CA LEU A 387 -27.67 -27.19 -16.59
C LEU A 387 -26.18 -27.21 -16.93
N THR A 388 -25.33 -27.05 -15.91
CA THR A 388 -23.88 -27.23 -16.02
C THR A 388 -23.40 -28.25 -15.02
N VAL A 389 -22.40 -29.05 -15.40
CA VAL A 389 -21.72 -29.98 -14.49
C VAL A 389 -20.29 -29.49 -14.28
N THR A 390 -19.98 -29.15 -13.02
CA THR A 390 -18.71 -28.55 -12.62
C THR A 390 -17.89 -29.52 -11.79
N ALA A 391 -16.64 -29.70 -12.16
CA ALA A 391 -15.64 -30.42 -11.38
C ALA A 391 -14.54 -29.48 -10.91
N ILE A 392 -14.11 -29.65 -9.66
CA ILE A 392 -12.99 -28.92 -9.04
C ILE A 392 -11.92 -29.94 -8.68
N LYS A 393 -10.75 -29.85 -9.32
CA LYS A 393 -9.62 -30.78 -9.12
C LYS A 393 -8.30 -30.03 -9.07
N LYS A 394 -7.20 -30.77 -8.92
CA LYS A 394 -5.84 -30.21 -8.79
C LYS A 394 -5.32 -29.52 -10.07
N ASP A 395 -5.85 -29.88 -11.23
CA ASP A 395 -5.43 -29.34 -12.53
C ASP A 395 -6.59 -29.38 -13.54
N LEU A 396 -6.45 -28.65 -14.66
CA LEU A 396 -7.49 -28.55 -15.69
C LEU A 396 -7.82 -29.89 -16.36
N ILE A 397 -6.82 -30.75 -16.55
CA ILE A 397 -6.99 -32.03 -17.24
C ILE A 397 -7.89 -32.94 -16.41
N SER A 398 -7.54 -33.12 -15.13
CA SER A 398 -8.32 -33.92 -14.19
C SER A 398 -9.70 -33.32 -13.94
N ALA A 399 -9.85 -32.00 -13.90
CA ALA A 399 -11.16 -31.35 -13.77
C ALA A 399 -12.06 -31.65 -14.99
N LEU A 400 -11.55 -31.51 -16.22
CA LEU A 400 -12.30 -31.83 -17.44
C LEU A 400 -12.74 -33.30 -17.47
N GLU A 401 -11.84 -34.23 -17.17
CA GLU A 401 -12.17 -35.67 -17.15
C GLU A 401 -13.33 -35.99 -16.19
N HIS A 402 -13.36 -35.34 -15.02
CA HIS A 402 -14.44 -35.55 -14.05
C HIS A 402 -15.74 -34.87 -14.46
N ALA A 403 -15.68 -33.67 -15.05
CA ALA A 403 -16.86 -33.00 -15.58
C ALA A 403 -17.50 -33.82 -16.73
N ASN A 404 -16.68 -34.39 -17.61
CA ASN A 404 -17.12 -35.28 -18.70
C ASN A 404 -17.80 -36.55 -18.18
N LYS A 405 -17.25 -37.20 -17.14
CA LYS A 405 -17.95 -38.32 -16.46
C LYS A 405 -19.28 -37.88 -15.88
N GLY A 406 -19.34 -36.67 -15.32
CA GLY A 406 -20.56 -36.10 -14.76
C GLY A 406 -21.70 -35.90 -15.75
N VAL A 407 -21.41 -35.36 -16.94
CA VAL A 407 -22.43 -35.19 -18.00
C VAL A 407 -22.91 -36.52 -18.60
N GLU A 408 -22.14 -37.61 -18.48
CA GLU A 408 -22.59 -38.96 -18.87
C GLU A 408 -23.57 -39.58 -17.84
N ILE A 409 -23.46 -39.17 -16.57
CA ILE A 409 -24.34 -39.59 -15.49
C ILE A 409 -25.71 -38.93 -15.61
N ILE A 410 -25.75 -37.64 -15.93
CA ILE A 410 -26.99 -36.88 -16.09
C ILE A 410 -27.63 -37.18 -17.43
N ARG A 411 -28.93 -37.50 -17.44
CA ARG A 411 -29.64 -37.92 -18.66
C ARG A 411 -30.96 -37.19 -18.84
N PHE A 412 -31.15 -36.66 -20.04
CA PHE A 412 -32.45 -36.26 -20.59
C PHE A 412 -32.43 -36.48 -22.11
N LYS A 413 -33.63 -36.67 -22.70
CA LYS A 413 -33.75 -36.92 -24.14
C LYS A 413 -33.23 -35.71 -24.94
N GLY A 414 -32.36 -35.96 -25.92
CA GLY A 414 -31.80 -34.90 -26.77
C GLY A 414 -30.78 -34.00 -26.06
N ALA A 415 -30.09 -34.49 -25.02
CA ALA A 415 -29.01 -33.73 -24.39
C ALA A 415 -27.81 -33.58 -25.34
N ILE A 416 -27.37 -32.34 -25.55
CA ILE A 416 -26.14 -32.01 -26.29
C ILE A 416 -25.16 -31.30 -25.36
N TYR A 417 -23.87 -31.65 -25.45
CA TYR A 417 -22.79 -31.06 -24.67
C TYR A 417 -21.47 -31.29 -25.39
N ARG A 418 -20.48 -30.45 -25.09
CA ARG A 418 -19.11 -30.58 -25.60
C ARG A 418 -18.26 -31.45 -24.70
N LYS A 419 -17.32 -32.19 -25.29
CA LYS A 419 -16.39 -33.06 -24.54
C LYS A 419 -14.99 -32.45 -24.40
N ASP A 420 -14.73 -31.35 -25.10
CA ASP A 420 -13.42 -30.73 -25.27
C ASP A 420 -13.27 -29.38 -24.56
N ILE A 421 -14.12 -29.06 -23.57
CA ILE A 421 -14.02 -27.79 -22.83
C ILE A 421 -12.61 -27.61 -22.25
N GLY A 422 -11.92 -26.53 -22.61
CA GLY A 422 -10.55 -26.26 -22.18
C GLY A 422 -9.44 -26.94 -22.99
N TYR A 423 -9.76 -27.59 -24.12
CA TYR A 423 -8.75 -28.29 -24.93
C TYR A 423 -7.57 -27.40 -25.37
N ARG A 424 -7.81 -26.11 -25.64
CA ARG A 424 -6.77 -25.12 -25.99
C ARG A 424 -5.83 -24.83 -24.82
N ALA A 425 -6.36 -24.61 -23.63
CA ALA A 425 -5.55 -24.44 -22.42
C ALA A 425 -4.73 -25.71 -22.09
N ILE A 426 -5.32 -26.89 -22.29
CA ILE A 426 -4.60 -28.15 -22.12
C ILE A 426 -3.48 -28.29 -23.15
N ALA A 427 -3.72 -27.92 -24.41
CA ALA A 427 -2.71 -27.90 -25.46
C ALA A 427 -1.58 -26.90 -25.13
N PHE A 428 -1.92 -25.71 -24.62
CA PHE A 428 -0.97 -24.71 -24.14
C PHE A 428 -0.08 -25.25 -23.01
N LEU A 429 -0.67 -25.95 -22.03
CA LEU A 429 0.08 -26.56 -20.92
C LEU A 429 0.96 -27.75 -21.36
N LYS A 430 0.58 -28.46 -22.44
CA LYS A 430 1.37 -29.56 -23.01
C LYS A 430 2.51 -29.08 -23.92
N GLN A 431 2.48 -27.83 -24.38
CA GLN A 431 3.64 -27.23 -25.06
C GLN A 431 4.71 -26.95 -24.01
N SER A 432 5.75 -27.79 -23.98
CA SER A 432 6.89 -27.63 -23.09
C SER A 432 7.57 -26.28 -23.33
N ARG A 433 7.29 -25.28 -22.48
CA ARG A 433 8.18 -24.13 -22.32
C ARG A 433 9.38 -24.58 -21.51
N GLY A 434 10.58 -24.29 -21.99
CA GLY A 434 11.78 -24.41 -21.17
C GLY A 434 11.64 -23.49 -19.95
N LEU A 435 12.08 -23.96 -18.78
CA LEU A 435 12.15 -23.13 -17.59
C LEU A 435 13.06 -21.93 -17.86
N THR A 436 12.56 -20.73 -17.62
CA THR A 436 13.39 -19.53 -17.56
C THR A 436 13.94 -19.36 -16.15
N TYR A 437 15.03 -18.61 -16.00
CA TYR A 437 15.57 -18.30 -14.68
C TYR A 437 14.54 -17.52 -13.81
N LYS A 438 13.68 -16.72 -14.46
CA LYS A 438 12.55 -16.06 -13.82
C LYS A 438 11.49 -17.05 -13.31
N ASP A 439 11.27 -18.17 -14.00
CA ASP A 439 10.37 -19.24 -13.53
C ASP A 439 10.95 -19.96 -12.30
N SER A 440 12.25 -19.84 -12.06
CA SER A 440 12.89 -20.28 -10.81
C SER A 440 12.70 -19.29 -9.67
N GLY A 441 12.01 -18.16 -9.92
CA GLY A 441 11.72 -17.10 -8.96
C GLY A 441 12.76 -15.97 -8.89
N VAL A 442 13.65 -15.86 -9.89
CA VAL A 442 14.70 -14.82 -9.94
C VAL A 442 14.47 -13.81 -11.08
N ASP A 443 14.13 -12.56 -10.76
CA ASP A 443 13.83 -11.50 -11.72
C ASP A 443 15.03 -10.57 -11.95
N ILE A 444 15.82 -10.91 -12.98
CA ILE A 444 16.99 -10.12 -13.42
C ILE A 444 16.60 -8.67 -13.78
N ALA A 445 15.41 -8.45 -14.35
CA ALA A 445 14.97 -7.12 -14.74
C ALA A 445 14.64 -6.25 -13.51
N ALA A 446 14.06 -6.84 -12.47
CA ALA A 446 13.86 -6.19 -11.18
C ALA A 446 15.20 -5.83 -10.52
N GLY A 447 16.17 -6.74 -10.55
CA GLY A 447 17.54 -6.48 -10.08
C GLY A 447 18.21 -5.31 -10.80
N ASN A 448 18.16 -5.30 -12.14
CA ASN A 448 18.68 -4.19 -12.94
C ASN A 448 17.98 -2.86 -12.62
N THR A 449 16.66 -2.89 -12.40
CA THR A 449 15.89 -1.70 -12.02
C THR A 449 16.33 -1.16 -10.66
N LEU A 450 16.59 -2.04 -9.69
CA LEU A 450 17.13 -1.65 -8.38
C LEU A 450 18.48 -0.97 -8.54
N VAL A 451 19.43 -1.58 -9.28
CA VAL A 451 20.76 -1.03 -9.53
C VAL A 451 20.69 0.40 -10.07
N GLN A 452 19.83 0.68 -11.05
CA GLN A 452 19.68 2.04 -11.59
C GLN A 452 19.16 3.05 -10.55
N LYS A 453 18.28 2.61 -9.64
CA LYS A 453 17.73 3.49 -8.59
C LYS A 453 18.71 3.78 -7.46
N ILE A 454 19.64 2.87 -7.17
CA ILE A 454 20.60 3.02 -6.06
C ILE A 454 21.91 3.68 -6.48
N LYS A 455 22.24 3.73 -7.78
CA LYS A 455 23.43 4.44 -8.31
C LYS A 455 23.61 5.85 -7.74
N PRO A 456 22.58 6.75 -7.73
CA PRO A 456 22.74 8.08 -7.16
C PRO A 456 22.99 8.08 -5.64
N LEU A 457 22.51 7.04 -4.93
CA LEU A 457 22.68 6.92 -3.48
C LEU A 457 24.14 6.57 -3.15
N ALA A 458 24.74 5.62 -3.86
CA ALA A 458 26.15 5.25 -3.71
C ALA A 458 27.07 6.41 -4.13
N ALA A 459 26.80 7.06 -5.27
CA ALA A 459 27.58 8.23 -5.71
C ALA A 459 27.53 9.41 -4.72
N ALA A 460 26.49 9.51 -3.89
CA ALA A 460 26.44 10.53 -2.84
C ALA A 460 27.37 10.25 -1.64
N THR A 461 28.02 9.07 -1.61
CA THR A 461 28.94 8.65 -0.54
C THR A 461 30.42 8.78 -0.93
N SER A 462 30.70 9.24 -2.16
CA SER A 462 32.06 9.38 -2.66
C SER A 462 32.93 10.22 -1.73
N ARG A 463 34.20 9.85 -1.63
CA ARG A 463 35.20 10.52 -0.81
C ARG A 463 36.56 10.48 -1.50
N THR A 464 37.53 11.22 -0.98
CA THR A 464 38.92 11.15 -1.49
C THR A 464 39.41 9.71 -1.52
N GLY A 465 39.93 9.29 -2.67
CA GLY A 465 40.33 7.90 -2.95
C GLY A 465 39.23 7.00 -3.51
N CYS A 466 37.96 7.43 -3.63
CA CYS A 466 36.87 6.62 -4.18
C CYS A 466 35.67 7.43 -4.68
N ASN A 467 35.33 7.28 -5.96
CA ASN A 467 34.17 7.92 -6.60
C ASN A 467 32.83 7.18 -6.42
N ALA A 468 32.80 6.03 -5.75
CA ALA A 468 31.60 5.23 -5.43
C ALA A 468 30.66 5.00 -6.64
N GLU A 469 31.13 4.27 -7.64
CA GLU A 469 30.35 3.92 -8.84
C GLU A 469 29.86 2.46 -8.81
N LEU A 470 28.55 2.25 -8.93
CA LEU A 470 27.95 0.92 -8.98
C LEU A 470 27.83 0.38 -10.42
N GLY A 471 28.05 -0.92 -10.59
CA GLY A 471 27.86 -1.65 -11.85
C GLY A 471 29.12 -2.26 -12.47
N GLY A 472 30.29 -2.12 -11.83
CA GLY A 472 31.51 -2.85 -12.16
C GLY A 472 31.61 -4.20 -11.43
N PHE A 473 32.60 -5.02 -11.79
CA PHE A 473 32.88 -6.30 -11.11
C PHE A 473 33.48 -6.11 -9.70
N ALA A 474 34.17 -5.00 -9.47
CA ALA A 474 34.78 -4.63 -8.21
C ALA A 474 34.91 -3.10 -8.14
N GLY A 475 34.91 -2.57 -6.92
CA GLY A 475 35.26 -1.18 -6.67
C GLY A 475 36.74 -1.02 -6.35
N LEU A 476 37.27 0.18 -6.59
CA LEU A 476 38.66 0.54 -6.31
C LEU A 476 38.72 1.62 -5.24
N PHE A 477 39.74 1.57 -4.39
CA PHE A 477 40.04 2.63 -3.42
C PHE A 477 41.52 2.99 -3.47
N ASP A 478 41.84 4.25 -3.80
CA ASP A 478 43.19 4.78 -3.79
C ASP A 478 43.56 5.29 -2.40
N ILE A 479 44.33 4.46 -1.68
CA ILE A 479 44.76 4.74 -0.31
C ILE A 479 45.76 5.91 -0.26
N LYS A 480 46.58 6.08 -1.31
CA LYS A 480 47.57 7.16 -1.39
C LYS A 480 46.87 8.50 -1.63
N GLU A 481 45.89 8.53 -2.53
CA GLU A 481 45.07 9.71 -2.76
C GLU A 481 44.29 10.11 -1.49
N ALA A 482 43.80 9.13 -0.72
CA ALA A 482 43.16 9.35 0.57
C ALA A 482 44.10 9.90 1.67
N GLY A 483 45.41 10.02 1.40
CA GLY A 483 46.38 10.71 2.26
C GLY A 483 47.21 9.83 3.18
N TYR A 484 47.12 8.50 3.06
CA TYR A 484 47.89 7.57 3.89
C TYR A 484 49.31 7.36 3.37
N LYS A 485 50.25 7.10 4.28
CA LYS A 485 51.68 6.90 3.97
C LYS A 485 52.15 5.46 4.14
N ASP A 486 51.94 4.85 5.31
CA ASP A 486 52.22 3.43 5.58
C ASP A 486 51.01 2.78 6.29
N PRO A 487 49.88 2.66 5.55
CA PRO A 487 48.63 2.16 6.10
C PRO A 487 48.64 0.64 6.29
N ILE A 488 47.97 0.20 7.34
CA ILE A 488 47.44 -1.16 7.49
C ILE A 488 45.95 -1.11 7.21
N LEU A 489 45.49 -1.99 6.33
CA LEU A 489 44.07 -2.19 6.07
C LEU A 489 43.46 -3.08 7.15
N VAL A 490 42.31 -2.66 7.65
CA VAL A 490 41.52 -3.37 8.65
C VAL A 490 40.15 -3.66 8.05
N SER A 491 39.77 -4.93 7.97
CA SER A 491 38.45 -5.32 7.51
C SER A 491 37.61 -5.88 8.67
N GLY A 492 36.30 -5.61 8.62
CA GLY A 492 35.32 -6.13 9.55
C GLY A 492 34.06 -6.55 8.81
N THR A 493 33.39 -7.59 9.28
CA THR A 493 32.12 -8.06 8.74
C THR A 493 31.15 -8.39 9.86
N ASP A 494 29.90 -7.98 9.69
CA ASP A 494 28.81 -8.31 10.60
C ASP A 494 27.46 -8.19 9.87
N GLY A 495 26.39 -8.61 10.52
CA GLY A 495 25.00 -8.46 10.08
C GLY A 495 24.14 -7.72 11.12
N VAL A 496 22.87 -7.54 10.80
CA VAL A 496 21.90 -6.92 11.73
C VAL A 496 21.25 -7.95 12.65
N GLY A 497 21.26 -9.23 12.26
CA GLY A 497 20.67 -10.32 13.04
C GLY A 497 19.14 -10.23 13.14
N THR A 498 18.56 -10.74 14.22
CA THR A 498 17.10 -10.93 14.34
C THR A 498 16.31 -9.65 14.59
N LYS A 499 16.99 -8.49 14.71
CA LYS A 499 16.34 -7.16 14.64
C LYS A 499 15.62 -6.95 13.30
N LEU A 500 16.09 -7.59 12.22
CA LEU A 500 15.43 -7.63 10.91
C LEU A 500 13.98 -8.11 11.00
N LYS A 501 13.69 -9.08 11.88
CA LYS A 501 12.34 -9.61 12.02
C LYS A 501 11.37 -8.59 12.59
N ILE A 502 11.83 -7.73 13.51
CA ILE A 502 11.02 -6.64 14.05
C ILE A 502 10.77 -5.59 12.96
N ALA A 503 11.79 -5.25 12.17
CA ALA A 503 11.64 -4.32 11.03
C ALA A 503 10.61 -4.82 10.01
N GLN A 504 10.66 -6.11 9.67
CA GLN A 504 9.69 -6.77 8.79
C GLN A 504 8.28 -6.75 9.36
N LEU A 505 8.11 -7.09 10.64
CA LEU A 505 6.79 -7.09 11.30
C LEU A 505 6.20 -5.67 11.45
N CYS A 506 7.05 -4.67 11.66
CA CYS A 506 6.62 -3.27 11.76
C CYS A 506 6.49 -2.58 10.39
N ASN A 507 6.92 -3.23 9.30
CA ASN A 507 7.08 -2.63 7.97
C ASN A 507 7.91 -1.33 7.99
N LYS A 508 9.03 -1.33 8.74
CA LYS A 508 9.95 -0.20 8.94
C LYS A 508 11.38 -0.59 8.65
N HIS A 509 11.86 -0.26 7.45
CA HIS A 509 13.14 -0.74 6.93
C HIS A 509 14.25 0.32 6.86
N ASN A 510 13.90 1.60 7.02
CA ASN A 510 14.79 2.74 6.83
C ASN A 510 15.97 2.78 7.82
N ALA A 511 15.74 2.39 9.08
CA ALA A 511 16.74 2.42 10.15
C ALA A 511 17.78 1.29 10.04
N ILE A 512 17.42 0.18 9.40
CA ILE A 512 18.21 -1.06 9.38
C ILE A 512 19.52 -0.91 8.60
N GLY A 513 19.54 -0.05 7.57
CA GLY A 513 20.78 0.23 6.85
C GLY A 513 21.86 0.86 7.74
N GLN A 514 21.46 1.70 8.71
CA GLN A 514 22.40 2.26 9.67
C GLN A 514 22.89 1.23 10.68
N ASP A 515 22.01 0.35 11.18
CA ASP A 515 22.41 -0.76 12.03
C ASP A 515 23.52 -1.58 11.35
N LEU A 516 23.33 -1.95 10.08
CA LEU A 516 24.30 -2.76 9.33
C LEU A 516 25.68 -2.09 9.24
N VAL A 517 25.73 -0.81 8.88
CA VAL A 517 26.98 -0.07 8.79
C VAL A 517 27.62 0.10 10.16
N ALA A 518 26.84 0.47 11.18
CA ALA A 518 27.32 0.71 12.54
C ALA A 518 28.00 -0.52 13.14
N MET A 519 27.40 -1.70 12.96
CA MET A 519 27.96 -2.96 13.44
C MET A 519 29.37 -3.21 12.89
N CYS A 520 29.63 -2.90 11.62
CA CYS A 520 30.93 -3.14 11.01
C CYS A 520 31.94 -2.00 11.26
N VAL A 521 31.53 -0.74 11.07
CA VAL A 521 32.47 0.40 11.11
C VAL A 521 32.96 0.70 12.54
N ASN A 522 32.13 0.43 13.54
CA ASN A 522 32.54 0.58 14.94
C ASN A 522 33.49 -0.54 15.36
N ASP A 523 33.45 -1.72 14.74
CA ASP A 523 34.35 -2.83 15.05
C ASP A 523 35.77 -2.59 14.52
N ILE A 524 35.90 -2.13 13.27
CA ILE A 524 37.21 -1.78 12.72
C ILE A 524 37.84 -0.58 13.47
N LEU A 525 37.02 0.27 14.08
CA LEU A 525 37.48 1.37 14.93
C LEU A 525 38.23 0.86 16.18
N ALA A 526 37.98 -0.38 16.62
CA ALA A 526 38.74 -1.02 17.70
C ALA A 526 40.20 -1.28 17.36
N GLN A 527 40.54 -1.28 16.07
CA GLN A 527 41.93 -1.31 15.60
C GLN A 527 42.52 0.09 15.39
N GLY A 528 41.76 1.15 15.70
CA GLY A 528 42.12 2.54 15.40
C GLY A 528 41.90 2.95 13.94
N ALA A 529 41.21 2.10 13.15
CA ALA A 529 41.03 2.33 11.72
C ALA A 529 39.93 3.35 11.41
N GLU A 530 40.22 4.24 10.47
CA GLU A 530 39.21 5.09 9.84
C GLU A 530 38.48 4.28 8.77
N PRO A 531 37.14 4.25 8.76
CA PRO A 531 36.38 3.59 7.69
C PRO A 531 36.63 4.26 6.33
N LEU A 532 37.07 3.47 5.34
CA LEU A 532 37.33 3.94 3.98
C LEU A 532 36.13 3.66 3.06
N PHE A 533 35.71 2.40 3.02
CA PHE A 533 34.58 1.98 2.21
C PHE A 533 33.80 0.83 2.85
N PHE A 534 32.58 0.65 2.35
CA PHE A 534 31.62 -0.34 2.80
C PHE A 534 31.08 -1.12 1.60
N LEU A 535 30.84 -2.42 1.80
CA LEU A 535 30.12 -3.28 0.87
C LEU A 535 28.93 -3.91 1.58
N ASP A 536 27.80 -4.04 0.89
CA ASP A 536 26.60 -4.71 1.40
C ASP A 536 26.25 -6.00 0.65
N TYR A 537 25.64 -6.93 1.36
CA TYR A 537 25.04 -8.15 0.80
C TYR A 537 23.57 -8.19 1.22
N PHE A 538 22.67 -8.02 0.25
CA PHE A 538 21.23 -8.07 0.42
C PHE A 538 20.68 -9.37 -0.14
N ALA A 539 20.13 -10.22 0.72
CA ALA A 539 19.52 -11.50 0.34
C ALA A 539 18.02 -11.46 0.59
N CYS A 540 17.18 -11.92 -0.35
CA CYS A 540 15.73 -11.95 -0.14
C CYS A 540 15.05 -13.13 -0.83
N GLY A 541 13.86 -13.51 -0.35
CA GLY A 541 13.07 -14.59 -0.97
C GLY A 541 12.41 -14.17 -2.28
N LYS A 542 11.94 -12.93 -2.33
CA LYS A 542 11.45 -12.26 -3.53
C LYS A 542 11.79 -10.77 -3.45
N LEU A 543 12.36 -10.23 -4.51
CA LEU A 543 12.85 -8.87 -4.57
C LEU A 543 11.70 -7.87 -4.63
N ASP A 544 11.52 -7.14 -3.53
CA ASP A 544 10.75 -5.89 -3.53
C ASP A 544 11.72 -4.71 -3.75
N VAL A 545 11.67 -4.14 -4.95
CA VAL A 545 12.54 -3.03 -5.37
C VAL A 545 12.39 -1.80 -4.46
N ARG A 546 11.19 -1.51 -3.93
CA ARG A 546 10.98 -0.33 -3.05
C ARG A 546 11.55 -0.56 -1.67
N MET A 547 11.35 -1.75 -1.12
CA MET A 547 11.93 -2.14 0.18
C MET A 547 13.47 -2.14 0.12
N ALA A 548 14.04 -2.83 -0.88
CA ALA A 548 15.49 -2.89 -1.07
C ALA A 548 16.09 -1.49 -1.26
N GLN A 549 15.45 -0.63 -2.07
CA GLN A 549 15.87 0.76 -2.22
C GLN A 549 15.86 1.54 -0.90
N THR A 550 14.85 1.32 -0.04
CA THR A 550 14.75 1.99 1.27
C THR A 550 15.88 1.57 2.20
N ILE A 551 16.24 0.29 2.20
CA ILE A 551 17.34 -0.26 3.01
C ILE A 551 18.68 0.29 2.52
N ILE A 552 18.95 0.21 1.21
CA ILE A 552 20.21 0.68 0.62
C ILE A 552 20.36 2.20 0.77
N ALA A 553 19.27 2.97 0.73
CA ALA A 553 19.30 4.39 1.08
C ALA A 553 19.73 4.63 2.53
N GLY A 554 19.27 3.80 3.47
CA GLY A 554 19.73 3.80 4.85
C GLY A 554 21.22 3.46 4.98
N ILE A 555 21.71 2.48 4.23
CA ILE A 555 23.14 2.11 4.19
C ILE A 555 23.98 3.27 3.66
N ALA A 556 23.57 3.88 2.55
CA ALA A 556 24.29 5.00 1.95
C ALA A 556 24.36 6.21 2.91
N GLU A 557 23.26 6.55 3.59
CA GLU A 557 23.26 7.63 4.57
C GLU A 557 24.16 7.32 5.77
N ALA A 558 24.13 6.07 6.25
CA ALA A 558 25.00 5.61 7.30
C ALA A 558 26.49 5.60 6.91
N CYS A 559 26.82 5.29 5.66
CA CYS A 559 28.19 5.41 5.14
C CYS A 559 28.68 6.87 5.20
N LYS A 560 27.82 7.84 4.83
CA LYS A 560 28.16 9.27 4.99
C LYS A 560 28.37 9.66 6.44
N LEU A 561 27.53 9.17 7.35
CA LEU A 561 27.69 9.40 8.79
C LEU A 561 29.01 8.81 9.28
N ALA A 562 29.37 7.60 8.83
CA ALA A 562 30.62 6.93 9.18
C ALA A 562 31.86 7.56 8.54
N GLY A 563 31.68 8.31 7.44
CA GLY A 563 32.75 8.89 6.65
C GLY A 563 33.35 7.95 5.62
N CYS A 564 32.66 6.88 5.22
CA CYS A 564 33.12 5.94 4.19
C CYS A 564 32.26 6.00 2.92
N ALA A 565 32.80 5.46 1.82
CA ALA A 565 32.06 5.27 0.58
C ALA A 565 31.30 3.93 0.58
N LEU A 566 30.05 3.93 0.12
CA LEU A 566 29.35 2.71 -0.29
C LEU A 566 29.89 2.30 -1.66
N LEU A 567 30.89 1.41 -1.65
CA LEU A 567 31.68 1.08 -2.83
C LEU A 567 30.96 0.12 -3.78
N GLY A 568 30.06 -0.71 -3.24
CA GLY A 568 29.46 -1.80 -3.98
C GLY A 568 28.64 -2.69 -3.07
N GLY A 569 27.98 -3.66 -3.67
CA GLY A 569 27.23 -4.67 -2.94
C GLY A 569 26.60 -5.68 -3.89
N GLU A 570 25.98 -6.70 -3.31
CA GLU A 570 25.31 -7.77 -4.04
C GLU A 570 23.85 -7.87 -3.61
N THR A 571 22.93 -8.06 -4.56
CA THR A 571 21.51 -8.25 -4.31
C THR A 571 21.10 -9.61 -4.86
N ALA A 572 20.93 -10.59 -3.97
CA ALA A 572 20.58 -11.96 -4.31
C ALA A 572 19.09 -12.25 -4.02
N GLU A 573 18.35 -12.63 -5.06
CA GLU A 573 17.02 -13.23 -4.93
C GLU A 573 17.17 -14.76 -4.82
N MET A 574 16.82 -15.32 -3.66
CA MET A 574 17.02 -16.72 -3.31
C MET A 574 15.68 -17.38 -2.92
N PRO A 575 14.78 -17.57 -3.90
CA PRO A 575 13.49 -18.21 -3.68
C PRO A 575 13.68 -19.63 -3.14
N GLY A 576 12.90 -19.99 -2.13
CA GLY A 576 13.00 -21.28 -1.43
C GLY A 576 14.01 -21.32 -0.29
N MET A 577 15.01 -20.42 -0.26
CA MET A 577 15.88 -20.24 0.91
C MET A 577 15.29 -19.25 1.91
N TYR A 578 14.71 -18.15 1.41
CA TYR A 578 13.96 -17.18 2.21
C TYR A 578 12.48 -17.15 1.77
N PRO A 579 11.52 -17.00 2.70
CA PRO A 579 10.13 -16.76 2.35
C PRO A 579 9.92 -15.43 1.60
N PRO A 580 8.89 -15.29 0.75
CA PRO A 580 8.54 -14.00 0.16
C PRO A 580 8.32 -12.91 1.21
N GLY A 581 8.95 -11.75 1.03
CA GLY A 581 8.90 -10.62 1.97
C GLY A 581 9.92 -10.70 3.11
N GLU A 582 10.67 -11.80 3.25
CA GLU A 582 11.79 -11.90 4.17
C GLU A 582 13.12 -11.63 3.46
N TYR A 583 14.04 -11.00 4.19
CA TYR A 583 15.37 -10.64 3.73
C TYR A 583 16.39 -10.71 4.86
N ASP A 584 17.65 -10.85 4.48
CA ASP A 584 18.83 -10.87 5.34
C ASP A 584 19.89 -9.89 4.82
N LEU A 585 20.76 -9.43 5.71
CA LEU A 585 21.75 -8.39 5.44
C LEU A 585 23.12 -8.75 6.01
N GLY A 586 24.14 -8.73 5.15
CA GLY A 586 25.55 -8.78 5.51
C GLY A 586 26.26 -7.49 5.14
N GLY A 587 27.23 -7.09 5.96
CA GLY A 587 27.99 -5.86 5.80
C GLY A 587 29.48 -6.13 5.87
N PHE A 588 30.26 -5.37 5.11
CA PHE A 588 31.71 -5.49 5.06
C PHE A 588 32.32 -4.10 5.05
N ALA A 589 32.99 -3.73 6.15
CA ALA A 589 33.71 -2.47 6.25
C ALA A 589 35.21 -2.70 6.03
N VAL A 590 35.84 -1.82 5.27
CA VAL A 590 37.30 -1.73 5.18
C VAL A 590 37.72 -0.34 5.63
N GLY A 591 38.65 -0.31 6.57
CA GLY A 591 39.28 0.90 7.07
C GLY A 591 40.80 0.86 6.93
N ALA A 592 41.44 1.99 7.26
CA ALA A 592 42.88 2.10 7.31
C ALA A 592 43.36 2.85 8.55
N VAL A 593 44.48 2.38 9.09
CA VAL A 593 45.22 2.98 10.20
C VAL A 593 46.70 3.05 9.83
N GLU A 594 47.39 4.13 10.21
CA GLU A 594 48.84 4.17 10.06
C GLU A 594 49.48 3.14 11.00
N ARG A 595 50.52 2.42 10.55
CA ARG A 595 51.13 1.31 11.31
C ARG A 595 51.48 1.62 12.76
N GLY A 596 51.86 2.87 13.06
CA GLY A 596 52.20 3.34 14.40
C GLY A 596 51.02 3.78 15.29
N GLN A 597 49.78 3.73 14.80
CA GLN A 597 48.58 4.23 15.48
C GLN A 597 47.55 3.13 15.80
N MET A 598 47.92 1.86 15.66
CA MET A 598 47.01 0.75 15.93
C MET A 598 46.57 0.69 17.39
N LEU A 599 45.36 0.18 17.58
CA LEU A 599 44.79 -0.19 18.87
C LEU A 599 44.44 -1.69 18.87
N PRO A 600 44.33 -2.34 20.04
CA PRO A 600 44.76 -1.84 21.35
C PRO A 600 46.29 -1.81 21.51
N GLN A 601 46.80 -0.87 22.31
CA GLN A 601 48.21 -0.79 22.72
C GLN A 601 48.39 -1.59 24.02
N LEU A 602 48.32 -2.92 23.91
CA LEU A 602 48.26 -3.84 25.05
C LEU A 602 49.42 -3.68 26.04
N ASP A 603 50.61 -3.38 25.52
CA ASP A 603 51.84 -3.15 26.28
C ASP A 603 51.80 -1.90 27.16
N LYS A 604 50.91 -0.95 26.85
CA LYS A 604 50.76 0.30 27.59
C LYS A 604 49.64 0.27 28.62
N ILE A 605 48.78 -0.75 28.62
CA ILE A 605 47.67 -0.86 29.56
C ILE A 605 48.19 -1.37 30.89
N THR A 606 47.89 -0.64 31.97
CA THR A 606 48.40 -0.93 33.32
C THR A 606 47.28 -0.91 34.36
N ASP A 607 47.50 -1.57 35.50
CA ASP A 607 46.62 -1.44 36.67
C ASP A 607 46.44 0.04 37.05
N GLY A 608 45.21 0.44 37.33
CA GLY A 608 44.86 1.82 37.68
C GLY A 608 44.54 2.75 36.50
N ASP A 609 44.72 2.31 35.26
CA ASP A 609 44.12 2.98 34.09
C ASP A 609 42.59 3.07 34.26
N VAL A 610 41.97 4.07 33.66
CA VAL A 610 40.53 4.29 33.82
C VAL A 610 39.75 3.86 32.59
N VAL A 611 38.50 3.49 32.83
CA VAL A 611 37.56 3.05 31.80
C VAL A 611 36.53 4.15 31.58
N LEU A 612 36.49 4.68 30.36
CA LEU A 612 35.46 5.65 29.94
C LEU A 612 34.38 4.92 29.14
N GLY A 613 33.12 5.10 29.52
CA GLY A 613 31.96 4.56 28.81
C GLY A 613 31.26 5.65 27.99
N ILE A 614 30.93 5.34 26.75
CA ILE A 614 30.25 6.25 25.81
C ILE A 614 28.80 5.78 25.63
N ALA A 615 27.86 6.71 25.60
CA ALA A 615 26.43 6.41 25.53
C ALA A 615 26.04 5.72 24.22
N SER A 616 25.20 4.69 24.34
CA SER A 616 24.45 4.08 23.22
C SER A 616 23.16 4.87 22.92
N SER A 617 22.64 4.71 21.70
CA SER A 617 21.30 5.21 21.33
C SER A 617 20.16 4.34 21.87
N GLY A 618 20.46 3.09 22.25
CA GLY A 618 19.49 2.08 22.65
C GLY A 618 20.15 0.70 22.63
N ILE A 619 19.36 -0.33 22.30
CA ILE A 619 19.86 -1.68 22.15
C ILE A 619 20.56 -1.80 20.79
N HIS A 620 21.83 -2.20 20.79
CA HIS A 620 22.55 -2.51 19.56
C HIS A 620 21.96 -3.75 18.87
N SER A 621 22.26 -3.98 17.59
CA SER A 621 21.56 -5.01 16.77
C SER A 621 21.61 -6.44 17.33
N ASN A 622 22.58 -6.75 18.19
CA ASN A 622 22.70 -8.03 18.88
C ASN A 622 21.74 -8.17 20.08
N GLY A 623 21.36 -9.41 20.43
CA GLY A 623 20.45 -9.71 21.56
C GLY A 623 18.95 -9.65 21.23
N PHE A 624 18.58 -9.28 20.00
CA PHE A 624 17.18 -9.15 19.57
C PHE A 624 16.38 -10.46 19.56
N SER A 625 17.05 -11.62 19.53
CA SER A 625 16.39 -12.92 19.71
C SER A 625 15.78 -13.06 21.10
N LEU A 626 16.48 -12.54 22.13
CA LEU A 626 15.95 -12.51 23.50
C LEU A 626 14.87 -11.43 23.65
N VAL A 627 15.09 -10.24 23.09
CA VAL A 627 14.09 -9.15 23.07
C VAL A 627 12.75 -9.64 22.51
N ARG A 628 12.76 -10.32 21.37
CA ARG A 628 11.54 -10.86 20.76
C ARG A 628 10.82 -11.86 21.67
N LYS A 629 11.55 -12.78 22.29
CA LYS A 629 10.97 -13.73 23.26
C LYS A 629 10.38 -13.04 24.48
N ILE A 630 10.96 -11.92 24.93
CA ILE A 630 10.42 -11.13 26.03
C ILE A 630 9.13 -10.44 25.61
N VAL A 631 9.09 -9.83 24.42
CA VAL A 631 7.86 -9.21 23.87
C VAL A 631 6.75 -10.26 23.73
N GLU A 632 7.05 -11.42 23.15
CA GLU A 632 6.11 -12.55 22.99
C GLU A 632 5.49 -13.05 24.32
N LYS A 633 6.22 -12.92 25.43
CA LYS A 633 5.75 -13.29 26.78
C LYS A 633 5.13 -12.13 27.56
N SER A 634 5.33 -10.90 27.11
CA SER A 634 4.81 -9.70 27.75
C SER A 634 3.35 -9.45 27.34
N SER A 635 2.69 -8.51 28.01
CA SER A 635 1.37 -8.01 27.60
C SER A 635 1.43 -6.97 26.47
N LEU A 636 2.62 -6.64 25.95
CA LEU A 636 2.84 -5.65 24.90
C LEU A 636 3.14 -6.31 23.56
N ASP A 637 2.76 -5.61 22.48
CA ASP A 637 3.18 -5.92 21.11
C ASP A 637 3.98 -4.75 20.51
N PHE A 638 4.48 -4.90 19.28
CA PHE A 638 5.28 -3.87 18.62
C PHE A 638 4.52 -2.57 18.30
N SER A 639 3.17 -2.60 18.32
CA SER A 639 2.32 -1.42 18.11
C SER A 639 1.94 -0.72 19.40
N SER A 640 2.19 -1.36 20.55
CA SER A 640 1.93 -0.80 21.87
C SER A 640 2.79 0.45 22.13
N PRO A 641 2.38 1.37 23.02
CA PRO A 641 3.22 2.49 23.43
C PRO A 641 4.60 2.03 23.91
N SER A 642 5.63 2.83 23.64
CA SER A 642 6.99 2.53 24.06
C SER A 642 7.13 2.51 25.59
N VAL A 643 8.26 1.98 26.07
CA VAL A 643 8.52 1.81 27.50
C VAL A 643 9.50 2.85 28.02
N GLY A 644 9.04 3.67 28.97
CA GLY A 644 9.83 4.65 29.69
C GLY A 644 10.03 5.97 28.94
N ASP A 645 11.25 6.27 28.48
CA ASP A 645 11.71 7.63 28.16
C ASP A 645 11.10 8.26 26.88
N CYS A 646 10.37 7.48 26.04
CA CYS A 646 9.89 7.92 24.72
C CYS A 646 8.39 7.66 24.47
N PRO A 647 7.45 8.10 25.32
CA PRO A 647 6.04 7.67 25.29
C PRO A 647 5.29 7.99 23.99
N GLU A 648 5.81 8.88 23.16
CA GLU A 648 5.25 9.27 21.85
C GLU A 648 5.52 8.24 20.74
N GLN A 649 6.41 7.27 20.98
CA GLN A 649 6.76 6.20 20.03
C GLN A 649 6.03 4.89 20.36
N THR A 650 5.93 3.99 19.38
CA THR A 650 5.57 2.59 19.66
C THR A 650 6.79 1.80 20.20
N LEU A 651 6.54 0.67 20.85
CA LEU A 651 7.59 -0.25 21.29
C LEU A 651 8.44 -0.73 20.11
N GLY A 652 7.82 -1.03 18.97
CA GLY A 652 8.53 -1.40 17.74
C GLY A 652 9.46 -0.29 17.24
N GLU A 653 9.01 0.97 17.28
CA GLU A 653 9.86 2.13 16.93
C GLU A 653 11.04 2.30 17.87
N GLN A 654 10.80 2.22 19.18
CA GLN A 654 11.86 2.33 20.19
C GLN A 654 12.90 1.20 20.03
N LEU A 655 12.45 -0.03 19.80
CA LEU A 655 13.32 -1.18 19.54
C LEU A 655 14.07 -1.07 18.20
N LEU A 656 13.51 -0.38 17.21
CA LEU A 656 14.15 -0.11 15.92
C LEU A 656 15.02 1.16 15.93
N THR A 657 15.27 1.77 17.10
CA THR A 657 16.26 2.83 17.22
C THR A 657 17.61 2.37 16.65
N PRO A 658 18.19 3.06 15.66
CA PRO A 658 19.41 2.62 15.02
C PRO A 658 20.61 2.56 15.97
N THR A 659 21.47 1.58 15.79
CA THR A 659 22.79 1.53 16.44
C THR A 659 23.60 2.78 16.08
N LYS A 660 24.23 3.39 17.07
CA LYS A 660 24.98 4.64 16.89
C LYS A 660 26.31 4.39 16.18
N ILE A 661 26.72 5.30 15.30
CA ILE A 661 28.01 5.26 14.59
C ILE A 661 28.98 6.21 15.29
N TYR A 662 30.12 5.68 15.74
CA TYR A 662 31.09 6.43 16.54
C TYR A 662 32.32 6.90 15.75
N SER A 663 32.53 6.41 14.54
CA SER A 663 33.77 6.61 13.78
C SER A 663 34.18 8.08 13.68
N LYS A 664 33.32 8.97 13.14
CA LYS A 664 33.66 10.41 13.03
C LYS A 664 33.87 11.10 14.38
N ILE A 665 33.13 10.69 15.40
CA ILE A 665 33.16 11.30 16.73
C ILE A 665 34.45 10.95 17.45
N LEU A 666 34.83 9.68 17.43
CA LEU A 666 35.94 9.16 18.25
C LEU A 666 37.26 9.11 17.51
N LEU A 667 37.29 9.02 16.18
CA LEU A 667 38.54 8.93 15.44
C LEU A 667 39.55 10.06 15.76
N PRO A 668 39.16 11.34 15.92
CA PRO A 668 40.08 12.38 16.38
C PRO A 668 40.65 12.13 17.78
N VAL A 669 39.83 11.58 18.68
CA VAL A 669 40.23 11.22 20.06
C VAL A 669 41.17 10.02 20.06
N LEU A 670 40.89 9.00 19.25
CA LEU A 670 41.75 7.82 19.10
C LEU A 670 43.12 8.19 18.50
N ARG A 671 43.14 9.13 17.55
CA ARG A 671 44.36 9.64 16.91
C ARG A 671 45.18 10.59 17.79
N SER A 672 44.69 11.03 18.95
CA SER A 672 45.43 11.92 19.83
C SER A 672 46.63 11.23 20.50
N GLY A 673 46.62 9.90 20.57
CA GLY A 673 47.60 9.09 21.29
C GLY A 673 47.31 8.95 22.79
N ASP A 674 46.24 9.57 23.30
CA ASP A 674 45.86 9.52 24.71
C ASP A 674 45.02 8.27 25.07
N VAL A 675 44.57 7.52 24.05
CA VAL A 675 43.75 6.32 24.19
C VAL A 675 44.60 5.06 23.99
N LYS A 676 44.49 4.12 24.93
CA LYS A 676 45.23 2.85 24.90
C LYS A 676 44.43 1.73 24.24
N ALA A 677 43.10 1.75 24.37
CA ALA A 677 42.22 0.78 23.72
C ALA A 677 40.80 1.36 23.51
N TYR A 678 40.10 0.81 22.52
CA TYR A 678 38.67 1.03 22.27
C TYR A 678 37.99 -0.33 22.12
N ALA A 679 36.82 -0.50 22.74
CA ALA A 679 35.93 -1.65 22.50
C ALA A 679 34.53 -1.17 22.10
N HIS A 680 34.00 -1.70 21.00
CA HIS A 680 32.59 -1.57 20.65
C HIS A 680 31.78 -2.60 21.45
N ILE A 681 30.70 -2.18 22.10
CA ILE A 681 29.89 -3.07 22.94
C ILE A 681 28.75 -3.64 22.11
N THR A 682 28.85 -4.91 21.72
CA THR A 682 27.92 -5.60 20.81
C THR A 682 27.44 -6.92 21.42
N GLY A 683 27.36 -8.01 20.63
CA GLY A 683 27.05 -9.34 21.13
C GLY A 683 28.09 -9.77 22.18
N GLY A 684 27.65 -10.38 23.27
CA GLY A 684 28.50 -10.66 24.43
C GLY A 684 28.62 -9.48 25.41
N GLY A 685 27.97 -8.34 25.10
CA GLY A 685 27.72 -7.26 26.04
C GLY A 685 28.99 -6.66 26.65
N LEU A 686 28.91 -6.21 27.90
CA LEU A 686 30.05 -5.68 28.65
C LEU A 686 31.05 -6.78 29.00
N LEU A 687 30.57 -8.01 29.27
CA LEU A 687 31.39 -9.08 29.83
C LEU A 687 32.35 -9.71 28.81
N GLU A 688 31.96 -9.82 27.54
CA GLU A 688 32.78 -10.50 26.53
C GLU A 688 33.51 -9.55 25.57
N ASN A 689 33.07 -8.28 25.43
CA ASN A 689 33.70 -7.34 24.49
C ASN A 689 34.90 -6.61 25.10
N ILE A 690 34.82 -6.15 26.35
CA ILE A 690 35.91 -5.42 26.99
C ILE A 690 37.19 -6.27 27.14
N PRO A 691 37.12 -7.58 27.48
CA PRO A 691 38.32 -8.42 27.55
C PRO A 691 39.08 -8.55 26.23
N ARG A 692 38.44 -8.36 25.08
CA ARG A 692 39.09 -8.47 23.75
C ARG A 692 40.18 -7.43 23.52
N VAL A 693 40.19 -6.36 24.33
CA VAL A 693 41.13 -5.25 24.20
C VAL A 693 42.03 -5.07 25.42
N LEU A 694 42.08 -6.10 26.27
CA LEU A 694 42.87 -6.12 27.50
C LEU A 694 43.95 -7.22 27.43
N PRO A 695 45.11 -7.02 28.09
CA PRO A 695 46.04 -8.11 28.38
C PRO A 695 45.39 -9.17 29.26
N ALA A 696 45.75 -10.44 29.07
CA ALA A 696 45.20 -11.56 29.84
C ALA A 696 45.43 -11.46 31.37
N SER A 697 46.44 -10.70 31.82
CA SER A 697 46.73 -10.45 33.23
C SER A 697 45.89 -9.34 33.87
N LEU A 698 45.05 -8.66 33.08
CA LEU A 698 44.25 -7.52 33.52
C LEU A 698 42.75 -7.77 33.30
N GLY A 699 41.95 -7.06 34.07
CA GLY A 699 40.50 -7.01 34.00
C GLY A 699 40.00 -5.61 34.30
N VAL A 700 38.69 -5.43 34.37
CA VAL A 700 38.07 -4.15 34.72
C VAL A 700 37.01 -4.32 35.79
N VAL A 701 36.90 -3.31 36.64
CA VAL A 701 35.76 -3.14 37.56
C VAL A 701 35.00 -1.90 37.12
N LEU A 702 33.73 -2.10 36.78
CA LEU A 702 32.78 -1.07 36.38
C LEU A 702 31.75 -0.85 37.49
N ASP A 703 31.17 0.33 37.58
CA ASP A 703 30.07 0.62 38.51
C ASP A 703 28.93 1.36 37.81
N ALA A 704 27.79 0.66 37.71
CA ALA A 704 26.60 1.07 36.96
C ALA A 704 25.94 2.34 37.50
N LEU A 705 26.30 2.80 38.69
CA LEU A 705 25.81 4.07 39.24
C LEU A 705 26.45 5.29 38.56
N TYR A 706 27.53 5.13 37.77
CA TYR A 706 28.22 6.24 37.14
C TYR A 706 27.77 6.59 35.73
N TRP A 707 26.86 5.80 35.12
CA TRP A 707 26.31 6.13 33.81
C TRP A 707 24.79 6.01 33.78
N LYS A 708 24.20 6.66 32.77
CA LYS A 708 22.76 6.59 32.55
C LYS A 708 22.41 5.34 31.75
N ILE A 709 21.57 4.49 32.31
CA ILE A 709 21.01 3.33 31.60
C ILE A 709 19.63 3.70 31.04
N PRO A 710 19.37 3.58 29.73
CA PRO A 710 18.04 3.83 29.17
C PRO A 710 16.94 2.93 29.75
N SER A 711 15.72 3.45 29.87
CA SER A 711 14.59 2.75 30.49
C SER A 711 14.24 1.40 29.86
N ILE A 712 14.52 1.23 28.56
CA ILE A 712 14.28 -0.02 27.83
C ILE A 712 15.01 -1.21 28.44
N PHE A 713 16.23 -1.01 28.97
CA PHE A 713 16.98 -2.09 29.63
C PHE A 713 16.37 -2.47 30.98
N SER A 714 15.85 -1.49 31.74
CA SER A 714 15.09 -1.76 32.97
C SER A 714 13.81 -2.55 32.70
N TRP A 715 13.14 -2.26 31.59
CA TRP A 715 11.96 -3.01 31.14
C TRP A 715 12.32 -4.44 30.73
N LEU A 716 13.35 -4.62 29.90
CA LEU A 716 13.84 -5.95 29.49
C LEU A 716 14.23 -6.82 30.69
N GLN A 717 14.97 -6.24 31.64
CA GLN A 717 15.38 -6.96 32.85
C GLN A 717 14.17 -7.46 33.63
N LYS A 718 13.14 -6.62 33.78
CA LYS A 718 11.94 -6.93 34.56
C LYS A 718 11.04 -7.95 33.84
N GLU A 719 10.62 -7.66 32.61
CA GLU A 719 9.68 -8.51 31.88
C GLU A 719 10.33 -9.85 31.49
N GLY A 720 11.64 -9.86 31.22
CA GLY A 720 12.40 -11.08 30.98
C GLY A 720 12.85 -11.82 32.23
N ASN A 721 12.69 -11.23 33.43
CA ASN A 721 13.26 -11.71 34.69
C ASN A 721 14.75 -12.10 34.56
N LEU A 722 15.54 -11.23 33.94
CA LEU A 722 16.94 -11.50 33.61
C LEU A 722 17.85 -11.22 34.81
N SER A 723 18.88 -12.06 35.00
CA SER A 723 19.94 -11.85 36.00
C SER A 723 20.85 -10.69 35.60
N GLU A 724 21.64 -10.16 36.55
CA GLU A 724 22.65 -9.13 36.25
C GLU A 724 23.68 -9.63 35.23
N GLU A 725 24.12 -10.88 35.39
CA GLU A 725 25.08 -11.51 34.48
C GLU A 725 24.49 -11.61 33.07
N GLU A 726 23.25 -12.07 32.91
CA GLU A 726 22.60 -12.16 31.59
C GLU A 726 22.40 -10.76 30.98
N MET A 727 21.99 -9.76 31.77
CA MET A 727 21.89 -8.39 31.28
C MET A 727 23.24 -7.86 30.77
N ALA A 728 24.31 -8.03 31.54
CA ALA A 728 25.65 -7.56 31.20
C ALA A 728 26.29 -8.37 30.06
N ARG A 729 25.89 -9.63 29.86
CA ARG A 729 26.39 -10.51 28.80
C ARG A 729 25.63 -10.35 27.49
N THR A 730 24.33 -10.16 27.51
CA THR A 730 23.53 -10.07 26.29
C THR A 730 23.51 -8.65 25.75
N PHE A 731 23.41 -7.66 26.64
CA PHE A 731 23.11 -6.29 26.28
C PHE A 731 24.26 -5.34 26.63
N ASN A 732 24.23 -4.20 25.95
CA ASN A 732 25.19 -3.13 26.11
C ASN A 732 24.85 -2.21 27.32
N CYS A 733 23.66 -2.37 27.92
CA CYS A 733 23.23 -1.70 29.15
C CYS A 733 23.45 -0.17 29.16
N GLY A 734 23.23 0.48 28.03
CA GLY A 734 23.37 1.93 27.87
C GLY A 734 24.75 2.39 27.40
N ILE A 735 25.78 1.55 27.46
CA ILE A 735 27.12 1.85 26.96
C ILE A 735 27.27 1.31 25.55
N GLY A 736 27.58 2.16 24.57
CA GLY A 736 27.80 1.71 23.19
C GLY A 736 29.26 1.41 22.87
N ALA A 737 30.19 2.11 23.53
CA ALA A 737 31.62 1.89 23.38
C ALA A 737 32.38 2.21 24.67
N VAL A 738 33.56 1.62 24.82
CA VAL A 738 34.46 1.79 25.97
C VAL A 738 35.84 2.21 25.50
N LEU A 739 36.47 3.15 26.21
CA LEU A 739 37.88 3.52 26.05
C LEU A 739 38.68 3.20 27.31
N ILE A 740 39.91 2.75 27.13
CA ILE A 740 40.91 2.65 28.20
C ILE A 740 41.90 3.78 28.04
N VAL A 741 42.06 4.59 29.08
CA VAL A 741 42.92 5.77 29.07
C VAL A 741 43.75 5.82 30.34
N GLN A 742 44.90 6.47 30.24
CA GLN A 742 45.71 6.76 31.40
C GLN A 742 44.94 7.68 32.37
N LYS A 743 45.04 7.40 33.68
CA LYS A 743 44.30 8.11 34.72
C LYS A 743 44.46 9.63 34.67
N GLU A 744 45.67 10.13 34.41
CA GLU A 744 45.96 11.57 34.36
C GLU A 744 45.34 12.25 33.13
N LEU A 745 45.12 11.51 32.04
CA LEU A 745 44.56 12.00 30.79
C LEU A 745 43.03 11.86 30.73
N ALA A 746 42.44 11.13 31.67
CA ALA A 746 41.01 10.83 31.71
C ALA A 746 40.10 12.05 31.59
N GLY A 747 40.40 13.12 32.33
CA GLY A 747 39.59 14.35 32.32
C GLY A 747 39.61 15.06 30.96
N LYS A 748 40.77 15.07 30.29
CA LYS A 748 40.94 15.63 28.95
C LYS A 748 40.15 14.83 27.92
N VAL A 749 40.40 13.52 27.85
CA VAL A 749 39.73 12.63 26.88
C VAL A 749 38.21 12.64 27.07
N LEU A 750 37.74 12.58 28.32
CA LEU A 750 36.32 12.66 28.63
C LEU A 750 35.70 14.00 28.21
N SER A 751 36.42 15.11 28.37
CA SER A 751 35.97 16.43 27.92
C SER A 751 35.88 16.51 26.40
N ASP A 752 36.83 15.91 25.68
CA ASP A 752 36.84 15.91 24.20
C ASP A 752 35.67 15.12 23.63
N ILE A 753 35.33 13.96 24.23
CA ILE A 753 34.17 13.16 23.84
C ILE A 753 32.86 13.90 24.14
N ARG A 754 32.74 14.52 25.32
CA ARG A 754 31.54 15.25 25.77
C ARG A 754 31.17 16.47 24.92
N ARG A 755 32.05 16.91 24.01
CA ARG A 755 31.70 17.93 23.01
C ARG A 755 30.73 17.43 21.96
N HIS A 756 30.65 16.12 21.77
CA HIS A 756 29.89 15.49 20.70
C HIS A 756 28.93 14.41 21.21
N GLU A 757 29.24 13.74 22.32
CA GLU A 757 28.49 12.59 22.80
C GLU A 757 28.50 12.45 24.34
N GLU A 758 27.44 11.87 24.91
CA GLU A 758 27.43 11.56 26.34
C GLU A 758 28.47 10.49 26.69
N ALA A 759 29.25 10.73 27.73
CA ALA A 759 30.26 9.79 28.21
C ALA A 759 30.53 9.98 29.70
N TRP A 760 31.04 8.92 30.35
CA TRP A 760 31.29 8.86 31.78
C TRP A 760 32.59 8.12 32.09
N LEU A 761 33.22 8.43 33.22
CA LEU A 761 34.22 7.56 33.82
C LEU A 761 33.46 6.49 34.60
N ILE A 762 33.50 5.26 34.12
CA ILE A 762 32.63 4.16 34.59
C ILE A 762 33.38 3.11 35.42
N GLY A 763 34.71 3.13 35.41
CA GLY A 763 35.48 2.10 36.08
C GLY A 763 36.99 2.27 35.96
N LYS A 764 37.70 1.21 36.34
CA LYS A 764 39.17 1.14 36.28
C LYS A 764 39.66 -0.24 35.89
N VAL A 765 40.86 -0.28 35.32
CA VAL A 765 41.63 -1.49 35.03
C VAL A 765 42.24 -2.00 36.34
N VAL A 766 42.16 -3.31 36.56
CA VAL A 766 42.68 -4.00 37.74
C VAL A 766 43.45 -5.25 37.35
N HIS A 767 44.34 -5.73 38.21
CA HIS A 767 44.92 -7.06 38.06
C HIS A 767 43.85 -8.17 38.08
N HIS A 768 43.95 -9.07 37.11
CA HIS A 768 43.06 -10.23 37.01
C HIS A 768 43.68 -11.44 37.71
N GLN A 769 42.90 -12.08 38.61
CA GLN A 769 43.29 -13.32 39.25
C GLN A 769 42.76 -14.51 38.45
N ALA A 770 43.60 -15.52 38.23
CA ALA A 770 43.21 -16.72 37.49
C ALA A 770 41.94 -17.37 38.11
N GLY A 771 40.88 -17.51 37.31
CA GLY A 771 39.59 -18.07 37.73
C GLY A 771 38.55 -17.03 38.19
N SER A 772 38.89 -15.74 38.26
CA SER A 772 37.93 -14.64 38.46
C SER A 772 37.32 -14.19 37.13
N ALA A 773 36.32 -13.30 37.16
CA ALA A 773 35.78 -12.68 35.94
C ALA A 773 36.72 -11.57 35.43
N HIS A 774 36.92 -11.45 34.11
CA HIS A 774 37.68 -10.33 33.52
C HIS A 774 36.95 -8.98 33.63
N VAL A 775 35.63 -9.01 33.79
CA VAL A 775 34.79 -7.82 33.93
C VAL A 775 33.88 -8.02 35.14
N GLU A 776 34.01 -7.15 36.13
CA GLU A 776 33.08 -7.07 37.27
C GLU A 776 32.21 -5.82 37.08
N VAL A 777 30.88 -5.98 37.01
CA VAL A 777 29.93 -4.85 36.93
C VAL A 777 29.20 -4.71 38.25
N LYS A 778 29.55 -3.69 39.02
CA LYS A 778 28.93 -3.40 40.31
C LYS A 778 27.61 -2.64 40.15
N ASN A 779 26.68 -2.90 41.06
CA ASN A 779 25.43 -2.14 41.23
C ASN A 779 24.51 -2.12 40.00
N LEU A 780 24.62 -3.07 39.07
CA LEU A 780 23.84 -3.05 37.82
C LEU A 780 22.34 -3.16 38.07
N LEU A 781 21.92 -4.11 38.91
CA LEU A 781 20.52 -4.28 39.27
C LEU A 781 19.99 -3.08 40.04
N GLN A 782 20.81 -2.50 40.92
CA GLN A 782 20.46 -1.29 41.64
C GLN A 782 20.22 -0.12 40.68
N ALA A 783 21.10 0.11 39.70
CA ALA A 783 20.93 1.15 38.68
C ALA A 783 19.67 0.91 37.84
N LEU A 784 19.45 -0.34 37.38
CA LEU A 784 18.26 -0.74 36.63
C LEU A 784 16.97 -0.61 37.45
N GLN A 785 17.03 -0.74 38.78
CA GLN A 785 15.92 -0.53 39.71
C GLN A 785 15.68 0.94 40.06
N ALA A 786 16.73 1.73 40.23
CA ALA A 786 16.64 3.16 40.55
C ALA A 786 15.96 3.95 39.42
N ASN A 787 16.23 3.60 38.16
CA ASN A 787 15.49 4.12 37.01
C ASN A 787 13.97 3.89 37.11
N ARG A 788 13.53 2.80 37.78
CA ARG A 788 12.09 2.54 37.99
C ARG A 788 11.49 3.56 38.95
N LEU A 789 12.20 3.91 40.01
CA LEU A 789 11.73 4.88 41.02
C LEU A 789 11.69 6.31 40.45
N GLN A 790 12.59 6.66 39.53
CA GLN A 790 12.50 7.91 38.75
C GLN A 790 11.35 7.87 37.73
N SER A 791 11.05 6.72 37.10
CA SER A 791 9.86 6.54 36.24
C SER A 791 8.53 6.56 37.02
N LEU A 792 8.56 6.18 38.30
CA LEU A 792 7.40 6.21 39.21
C LEU A 792 7.21 7.59 39.86
N HIS A 793 8.29 8.34 40.14
CA HIS A 793 8.20 9.74 40.59
C HIS A 793 7.88 10.71 39.45
N SER A 794 8.25 10.40 38.21
CA SER A 794 7.79 11.16 37.03
C SER A 794 6.31 10.96 36.70
N LYS A 795 5.61 9.99 37.32
CA LYS A 795 4.14 9.96 37.33
C LYS A 795 3.51 11.05 38.22
N GLN A 796 4.31 11.80 38.99
CA GLN A 796 3.82 12.89 39.85
C GLN A 796 4.47 14.26 39.58
N ILE A 797 5.29 14.40 38.53
CA ILE A 797 5.60 15.71 37.98
C ILE A 797 4.61 15.92 36.83
N LYS A 798 3.74 16.92 36.95
CA LYS A 798 3.02 17.47 35.80
C LYS A 798 4.06 17.87 34.76
N MET A 799 4.35 16.97 33.82
CA MET A 799 5.06 17.34 32.59
C MET A 799 4.17 18.37 31.91
N GLU A 800 4.69 19.59 31.74
CA GLU A 800 4.06 20.48 30.80
C GLU A 800 4.07 19.79 29.43
N PRO A 801 2.92 19.73 28.73
CA PRO A 801 2.83 19.06 27.44
C PRO A 801 3.82 19.70 26.47
N ARG A 802 4.61 18.88 25.78
CA ARG A 802 5.52 19.33 24.72
C ARG A 802 4.71 20.10 23.67
N LYS A 803 5.10 21.35 23.41
CA LYS A 803 4.45 22.20 22.42
C LYS A 803 4.91 21.81 21.01
N THR A 804 3.98 21.74 20.06
CA THR A 804 4.27 21.54 18.64
C THR A 804 5.05 22.73 18.08
N ARG A 805 6.14 22.46 17.38
CA ARG A 805 6.98 23.50 16.76
C ARG A 805 6.35 24.01 15.47
N VAL A 806 6.04 25.30 15.41
CA VAL A 806 5.30 25.94 14.31
C VAL A 806 6.22 26.90 13.54
N GLY A 807 6.24 26.76 12.22
CA GLY A 807 6.85 27.71 11.29
C GLY A 807 5.80 28.60 10.64
N ILE A 808 6.01 29.91 10.59
CA ILE A 808 5.07 30.86 9.97
C ILE A 808 5.65 31.42 8.68
N LEU A 809 4.87 31.38 7.59
CA LEU A 809 5.24 31.95 6.30
C LEU A 809 4.44 33.23 6.03
N ILE A 810 5.12 34.32 5.63
CA ILE A 810 4.51 35.65 5.45
C ILE A 810 4.99 36.36 4.16
N SER A 811 4.17 37.27 3.61
CA SER A 811 4.55 38.15 2.48
C SER A 811 4.34 39.65 2.73
N GLY A 812 3.89 40.06 3.92
CA GLY A 812 3.42 41.43 4.18
C GLY A 812 3.54 41.87 5.65
N THR A 813 2.52 42.56 6.15
CA THR A 813 2.54 43.28 7.45
C THR A 813 2.57 42.38 8.69
N GLY A 814 2.26 41.09 8.53
CA GLY A 814 2.39 40.07 9.58
C GLY A 814 1.32 40.11 10.69
N THR A 815 0.16 40.72 10.48
CA THR A 815 -0.84 40.85 11.56
C THR A 815 -1.43 39.51 12.02
N ASN A 816 -1.67 38.57 11.10
CA ASN A 816 -2.08 37.21 11.45
C ASN A 816 -0.95 36.45 12.18
N MET A 817 0.30 36.70 11.83
CA MET A 817 1.47 36.14 12.51
C MET A 817 1.57 36.66 13.95
N GLU A 818 1.35 37.96 14.20
CA GLU A 818 1.31 38.52 15.57
C GLU A 818 0.25 37.82 16.44
N ALA A 819 -0.93 37.53 15.88
CA ALA A 819 -1.98 36.80 16.60
C ALA A 819 -1.56 35.35 16.94
N LEU A 820 -0.88 34.65 16.00
CA LEU A 820 -0.34 33.31 16.23
C LEU A 820 0.75 33.31 17.32
N ILE A 821 1.69 34.26 17.26
CA ILE A 821 2.75 34.43 18.25
C ILE A 821 2.17 34.70 19.64
N ALA A 822 1.21 35.64 19.74
CA ALA A 822 0.55 35.97 20.99
C ALA A 822 -0.18 34.77 21.60
N SER A 823 -0.77 33.90 20.77
CA SER A 823 -1.38 32.66 21.24
C SER A 823 -0.36 31.63 21.71
N ALA A 824 0.74 31.45 20.99
CA ALA A 824 1.81 30.50 21.35
C ALA A 824 2.51 30.86 22.67
N LYS A 825 2.60 32.15 22.98
CA LYS A 825 3.16 32.67 24.25
C LYS A 825 2.27 32.37 25.48
N LYS A 826 1.01 31.93 25.31
CA LYS A 826 0.16 31.58 26.46
C LYS A 826 0.68 30.32 27.17
N PRO A 827 0.62 30.25 28.51
CA PRO A 827 1.12 29.10 29.27
C PRO A 827 0.48 27.76 28.85
N ASN A 828 -0.82 27.77 28.56
CA ASN A 828 -1.58 26.61 28.13
C ASN A 828 -1.56 26.35 26.62
N SER A 829 -0.70 27.02 25.86
CA SER A 829 -0.61 26.79 24.43
C SER A 829 0.05 25.43 24.13
N SER A 830 -0.52 24.70 23.19
CA SER A 830 0.08 23.48 22.61
C SER A 830 1.06 23.77 21.48
N ALA A 831 1.33 25.04 21.15
CA ALA A 831 2.17 25.45 20.02
C ALA A 831 3.32 26.37 20.45
N GLU A 832 4.47 26.23 19.79
CA GLU A 832 5.66 27.07 19.96
C GLU A 832 6.08 27.60 18.58
N ILE A 833 6.17 28.91 18.39
CA ILE A 833 6.64 29.48 17.11
C ILE A 833 8.17 29.46 17.08
N VAL A 834 8.76 28.73 16.14
CA VAL A 834 10.23 28.50 16.09
C VAL A 834 10.92 29.25 14.96
N VAL A 835 10.21 29.64 13.91
CA VAL A 835 10.76 30.41 12.79
C VAL A 835 9.67 31.19 12.04
N VAL A 836 10.03 32.36 11.53
CA VAL A 836 9.22 33.12 10.56
C VAL A 836 10.00 33.25 9.25
N ILE A 837 9.41 32.77 8.15
CA ILE A 837 10.01 32.81 6.81
C ILE A 837 9.22 33.81 5.96
N SER A 838 9.91 34.72 5.27
CA SER A 838 9.27 35.58 4.27
C SER A 838 9.86 35.42 2.89
N ASN A 839 8.98 35.54 1.88
CA ASN A 839 9.39 35.60 0.48
C ASN A 839 9.78 37.01 0.00
N LYS A 840 9.77 38.00 0.91
CA LYS A 840 10.16 39.38 0.66
C LYS A 840 11.06 39.89 1.78
N ALA A 841 12.19 40.48 1.42
CA ALA A 841 13.15 41.00 2.40
C ALA A 841 12.62 42.20 3.19
N ASP A 842 11.72 42.98 2.61
CA ASP A 842 11.14 44.20 3.15
C ASP A 842 9.81 43.99 3.90
N ALA A 843 9.40 42.74 4.12
CA ALA A 843 8.17 42.44 4.85
C ALA A 843 8.22 42.96 6.30
N GLU A 844 7.33 43.89 6.65
CA GLU A 844 7.27 44.47 8.00
C GLU A 844 7.08 43.41 9.11
N GLY A 845 6.46 42.27 8.78
CA GLY A 845 6.29 41.16 9.71
C GLY A 845 7.61 40.56 10.22
N LEU A 846 8.69 40.61 9.44
CA LEU A 846 10.01 40.12 9.89
C LEU A 846 10.52 40.93 11.08
N LYS A 847 10.44 42.27 10.98
CA LYS A 847 10.84 43.18 12.06
C LYS A 847 10.03 42.97 13.34
N LYS A 848 8.77 42.54 13.20
CA LYS A 848 7.89 42.24 14.35
C LYS A 848 8.28 40.91 15.00
N ALA A 849 8.52 39.87 14.21
CA ALA A 849 8.98 38.57 14.71
C ALA A 849 10.33 38.68 15.45
N GLU A 850 11.26 39.48 14.92
CA GLU A 850 12.55 39.76 15.58
C GLU A 850 12.41 40.46 16.92
N ARG A 851 11.49 41.44 17.05
CA ARG A 851 11.17 42.08 18.34
C ARG A 851 10.62 41.09 19.37
N ASP A 852 9.93 40.06 18.90
CA ASP A 852 9.40 38.98 19.73
C ASP A 852 10.42 37.87 20.04
N GLY A 853 11.66 38.00 19.56
CA GLY A 853 12.75 37.05 19.79
C GLY A 853 12.69 35.80 18.91
N ILE A 854 11.90 35.82 17.83
CA ILE A 854 11.70 34.66 16.96
C ILE A 854 12.67 34.73 15.77
N PRO A 855 13.41 33.65 15.46
CA PRO A 855 14.28 33.59 14.30
C PRO A 855 13.55 33.90 12.99
N THR A 856 14.14 34.76 12.15
CA THR A 856 13.62 35.15 10.85
C THR A 856 14.52 34.67 9.71
N LYS A 857 13.91 34.30 8.58
CA LYS A 857 14.62 33.97 7.34
C LYS A 857 13.93 34.60 6.14
N VAL A 858 14.73 35.07 5.18
CA VAL A 858 14.25 35.60 3.91
C VAL A 858 14.65 34.64 2.79
N ILE A 859 13.67 34.18 2.02
CA ILE A 859 13.88 33.33 0.85
C ILE A 859 13.16 33.97 -0.30
N SER A 860 13.85 34.70 -1.17
CA SER A 860 13.19 35.40 -2.27
C SER A 860 12.86 34.41 -3.40
N HIS A 861 11.58 34.35 -3.79
CA HIS A 861 11.14 33.55 -4.92
C HIS A 861 11.72 34.01 -6.27
N LYS A 862 12.36 35.19 -6.34
CA LYS A 862 13.05 35.69 -7.54
C LYS A 862 14.42 35.03 -7.73
N ASP A 863 14.94 34.37 -6.70
CA ASP A 863 16.28 33.80 -6.68
C ASP A 863 16.30 32.38 -7.26
N TYR A 864 15.13 31.85 -7.65
CA TYR A 864 14.93 30.49 -8.12
C TYR A 864 14.26 30.48 -9.50
N SER A 865 14.65 29.51 -10.34
CA SER A 865 14.19 29.43 -11.73
C SER A 865 12.73 28.99 -11.84
N ASN A 866 12.27 28.22 -10.86
CA ASN A 866 10.94 27.65 -10.81
C ASN A 866 10.43 27.52 -9.37
N ARG A 867 9.13 27.24 -9.24
CA ARG A 867 8.43 27.14 -7.96
C ARG A 867 8.94 25.99 -7.08
N ILE A 868 9.32 24.86 -7.69
CA ILE A 868 9.74 23.67 -6.94
C ILE A 868 11.06 23.95 -6.22
N GLU A 869 12.03 24.58 -6.90
CA GLU A 869 13.30 24.99 -6.29
C GLU A 869 13.10 25.97 -5.13
N PHE A 870 12.22 26.95 -5.31
CA PHE A 870 11.85 27.90 -4.26
C PHE A 870 11.26 27.18 -3.04
N ASP A 871 10.29 26.28 -3.24
CA ASP A 871 9.65 25.54 -2.16
C ASP A 871 10.62 24.57 -1.46
N MET A 872 11.59 23.99 -2.19
CA MET A 872 12.65 23.16 -1.61
C MET A 872 13.57 23.97 -0.68
N ALA A 873 13.89 25.21 -1.02
CA ALA A 873 14.68 26.09 -0.14
C ALA A 873 13.89 26.46 1.12
N VAL A 874 12.58 26.71 0.99
CA VAL A 874 11.68 26.92 2.14
C VAL A 874 11.65 25.67 3.03
N ASP A 875 11.50 24.48 2.44
CA ASP A 875 11.52 23.19 3.17
C ASP A 875 12.83 22.96 3.92
N GLN A 876 13.97 23.30 3.33
CA GLN A 876 15.27 23.17 3.97
C GLN A 876 15.35 23.99 5.27
N VAL A 877 14.86 25.23 5.25
CA VAL A 877 14.79 26.08 6.44
C VAL A 877 13.79 25.53 7.45
N LEU A 878 12.62 25.07 7.02
CA LEU A 878 11.63 24.46 7.93
C LEU A 878 12.22 23.25 8.68
N ARG A 879 13.07 22.45 8.01
CA ARG A 879 13.81 21.33 8.63
C ARG A 879 14.91 21.79 9.58
N GLU A 880 15.66 22.84 9.24
CA GLU A 880 16.70 23.43 10.10
C GLU A 880 16.13 23.80 11.49
N PHE A 881 14.87 24.26 11.53
CA PHE A 881 14.18 24.65 12.76
C PHE A 881 13.28 23.55 13.36
N SER A 882 13.32 22.33 12.83
CA SER A 882 12.49 21.20 13.26
C SER A 882 11.00 21.56 13.33
N VAL A 883 10.48 22.20 12.28
CA VAL A 883 9.07 22.58 12.19
C VAL A 883 8.19 21.34 12.02
N GLU A 884 7.10 21.27 12.78
CA GLU A 884 6.11 20.19 12.77
C GLU A 884 4.76 20.63 12.16
N LEU A 885 4.43 21.93 12.23
CA LEU A 885 3.23 22.55 11.67
C LEU A 885 3.57 23.87 10.97
N ILE A 886 2.99 24.11 9.80
CA ILE A 886 3.24 25.31 8.97
C ILE A 886 1.98 26.17 8.97
N CYS A 887 2.11 27.47 9.27
CA CYS A 887 1.02 28.44 9.16
C CYS A 887 1.31 29.48 8.06
N LEU A 888 0.45 29.53 7.04
CA LEU A 888 0.51 30.53 5.98
C LEU A 888 -0.24 31.80 6.44
N ALA A 889 0.49 32.74 7.05
CA ALA A 889 -0.07 33.98 7.58
C ALA A 889 0.02 35.12 6.55
N GLY A 890 -0.81 35.05 5.51
CA GLY A 890 -0.78 36.00 4.40
C GLY A 890 0.41 35.78 3.47
N PHE A 891 0.73 34.51 3.21
CA PHE A 891 1.77 34.11 2.28
C PHE A 891 1.23 34.11 0.85
N MET A 892 1.59 35.12 0.06
CA MET A 892 1.01 35.40 -1.26
C MET A 892 1.67 34.59 -2.38
N ARG A 893 1.91 33.30 -2.15
CA ARG A 893 2.48 32.35 -3.13
C ARG A 893 1.73 31.03 -3.08
N ILE A 894 1.46 30.48 -4.26
CA ILE A 894 0.93 29.11 -4.40
C ILE A 894 2.10 28.14 -4.23
N LEU A 895 1.97 27.19 -3.31
CA LEU A 895 2.93 26.11 -3.09
C LEU A 895 2.82 25.05 -4.20
N SER A 896 3.90 24.34 -4.49
CA SER A 896 3.93 23.25 -5.48
C SER A 896 3.33 21.96 -4.93
N GLY A 897 2.77 21.13 -5.81
CA GLY A 897 2.21 19.81 -5.45
C GLY A 897 3.17 18.94 -4.62
N PRO A 898 4.46 18.79 -5.01
CA PRO A 898 5.43 18.04 -4.20
C PRO A 898 5.61 18.58 -2.78
N PHE A 899 5.57 19.91 -2.58
CA PHE A 899 5.68 20.51 -1.25
C PHE A 899 4.42 20.26 -0.42
N VAL A 900 3.24 20.43 -1.02
CA VAL A 900 1.95 20.19 -0.35
C VAL A 900 1.81 18.71 0.03
N SER A 901 2.16 17.78 -0.87
CA SER A 901 2.14 16.33 -0.59
C SER A 901 3.11 15.94 0.53
N LYS A 902 4.29 16.57 0.58
CA LYS A 902 5.30 16.30 1.62
C LYS A 902 4.86 16.74 3.02
N TRP A 903 4.14 17.85 3.11
CA TRP A 903 3.64 18.43 4.35
C TRP A 903 2.12 18.24 4.51
N GLU A 904 1.57 17.21 3.87
CA GLU A 904 0.14 16.92 3.90
C GLU A 904 -0.37 16.77 5.34
N GLY A 905 -1.50 17.42 5.65
CA GLY A 905 -2.04 17.48 7.01
C GLY A 905 -1.24 18.33 8.00
N LYS A 906 -0.22 19.08 7.54
CA LYS A 906 0.65 19.92 8.39
C LYS A 906 0.79 21.36 7.90
N ILE A 907 0.02 21.79 6.90
CA ILE A 907 0.00 23.18 6.43
C ILE A 907 -1.39 23.76 6.67
N LEU A 908 -1.46 24.86 7.42
CA LEU A 908 -2.68 25.63 7.66
C LEU A 908 -2.65 26.93 6.87
N ASN A 909 -3.77 27.25 6.23
CA ASN A 909 -4.00 28.54 5.60
C ASN A 909 -5.28 29.17 6.12
N ILE A 910 -5.34 30.50 6.10
CA ILE A 910 -6.55 31.26 6.40
C ILE A 910 -7.05 31.98 5.15
N HIS A 911 -8.34 31.84 4.87
CA HIS A 911 -9.03 32.48 3.75
C HIS A 911 -10.03 33.54 4.26
N PRO A 912 -10.09 34.75 3.66
CA PRO A 912 -10.89 35.88 4.14
C PRO A 912 -12.40 35.80 3.77
N SER A 913 -12.95 34.59 3.68
CA SER A 913 -14.37 34.30 3.49
C SER A 913 -14.75 32.96 4.12
N LEU A 914 -16.06 32.69 4.23
CA LEU A 914 -16.57 31.37 4.60
C LEU A 914 -16.53 30.41 3.40
N LEU A 915 -15.40 29.71 3.24
CA LEU A 915 -15.29 28.61 2.27
C LEU A 915 -16.41 27.57 2.45
N PRO A 916 -16.93 26.97 1.35
CA PRO A 916 -16.45 27.09 -0.03
C PRO A 916 -16.89 28.35 -0.78
N SER A 917 -17.57 29.30 -0.13
CA SER A 917 -18.07 30.53 -0.78
C SER A 917 -16.96 31.56 -0.99
N PHE A 918 -17.02 32.27 -2.13
CA PHE A 918 -16.14 33.40 -2.47
C PHE A 918 -14.63 33.10 -2.42
N LYS A 919 -14.19 31.99 -3.04
CA LYS A 919 -12.76 31.60 -3.15
C LYS A 919 -11.90 32.65 -3.87
N GLY A 920 -10.60 32.63 -3.61
CA GLY A 920 -9.60 33.45 -4.31
C GLY A 920 -9.39 34.85 -3.73
N SER A 921 -8.48 35.60 -4.33
CA SER A 921 -7.89 36.81 -3.72
C SER A 921 -8.81 38.02 -3.58
N ASN A 922 -10.00 38.02 -4.20
CA ASN A 922 -10.94 39.15 -4.21
C ASN A 922 -12.20 38.88 -3.35
N ALA A 923 -12.08 38.03 -2.34
CA ALA A 923 -13.22 37.51 -1.57
C ALA A 923 -14.14 38.60 -1.00
N HIS A 924 -13.60 39.68 -0.42
CA HIS A 924 -14.39 40.77 0.14
C HIS A 924 -15.22 41.53 -0.89
N LYS A 925 -14.64 41.78 -2.08
CA LYS A 925 -15.34 42.41 -3.19
C LYS A 925 -16.52 41.55 -3.65
N LEU A 926 -16.29 40.26 -3.83
CA LEU A 926 -17.34 39.31 -4.22
C LEU A 926 -18.45 39.21 -3.19
N VAL A 927 -18.12 39.27 -1.89
CA VAL A 927 -19.10 39.28 -0.79
C VAL A 927 -20.01 40.51 -0.87
N LEU A 928 -19.45 41.70 -1.12
CA LEU A 928 -20.22 42.93 -1.25
C LEU A 928 -21.07 42.94 -2.51
N GLU A 929 -20.51 42.50 -3.65
CA GLU A 929 -21.22 42.39 -4.93
C GLU A 929 -22.39 41.40 -4.86
N ALA A 930 -22.22 40.29 -4.14
CA ALA A 930 -23.29 39.31 -3.94
C ALA A 930 -24.38 39.77 -2.97
N GLY A 931 -24.19 40.89 -2.25
CA GLY A 931 -25.18 41.43 -1.32
C GLY A 931 -25.49 40.53 -0.13
N VAL A 932 -24.61 39.58 0.21
CA VAL A 932 -24.82 38.68 1.34
C VAL A 932 -24.72 39.42 2.66
N ARG A 933 -25.44 38.94 3.68
CA ARG A 933 -25.50 39.59 5.01
C ARG A 933 -24.55 38.99 6.04
N VAL A 934 -23.90 37.88 5.71
CA VAL A 934 -22.92 37.17 6.54
C VAL A 934 -21.75 36.72 5.66
N THR A 935 -20.53 36.97 6.13
CA THR A 935 -19.27 36.40 5.60
C THR A 935 -18.43 35.94 6.79
N GLY A 936 -17.11 35.86 6.67
CA GLY A 936 -16.24 35.45 7.75
C GLY A 936 -14.83 35.15 7.28
N CYS A 937 -14.14 34.30 8.02
CA CYS A 937 -12.89 33.68 7.58
C CYS A 937 -12.93 32.17 7.80
N THR A 938 -12.14 31.44 7.03
CA THR A 938 -11.97 29.99 7.14
C THR A 938 -10.51 29.65 7.33
N VAL A 939 -10.20 28.84 8.35
CA VAL A 939 -8.90 28.16 8.47
C VAL A 939 -9.05 26.73 8.01
N HIS A 940 -8.17 26.28 7.12
CA HIS A 940 -8.23 24.95 6.52
C HIS A 940 -6.83 24.37 6.31
N PHE A 941 -6.76 23.05 6.17
CA PHE A 941 -5.55 22.39 5.67
C PHE A 941 -5.30 22.81 4.21
N VAL A 942 -4.06 23.01 3.80
CA VAL A 942 -3.73 23.26 2.39
C VAL A 942 -3.80 21.95 1.62
N ALA A 943 -4.50 21.98 0.49
CA ALA A 943 -4.54 20.90 -0.50
C ALA A 943 -3.91 21.38 -1.82
N GLU A 944 -3.66 20.47 -2.78
CA GLU A 944 -3.10 20.87 -4.09
C GLU A 944 -4.02 21.83 -4.85
N GLU A 945 -5.33 21.64 -4.73
CA GLU A 945 -6.32 22.61 -5.23
C GLU A 945 -6.47 23.77 -4.23
N VAL A 946 -6.36 25.00 -4.74
CA VAL A 946 -6.42 26.24 -3.95
C VAL A 946 -7.78 26.35 -3.25
N ASP A 947 -7.74 26.63 -1.94
CA ASP A 947 -8.91 26.81 -1.07
C ASP A 947 -9.89 25.61 -1.08
N ALA A 948 -9.38 24.38 -1.26
CA ALA A 948 -10.17 23.15 -1.32
C ALA A 948 -9.91 22.16 -0.16
N GLY A 949 -8.97 22.46 0.74
CA GLY A 949 -8.65 21.53 1.82
C GLY A 949 -9.65 21.55 2.98
N ALA A 950 -9.54 20.55 3.85
CA ALA A 950 -10.50 20.32 4.93
C ALA A 950 -10.55 21.52 5.92
N ILE A 951 -11.77 21.98 6.18
CA ILE A 951 -12.07 23.16 7.01
C ILE A 951 -11.93 22.81 8.49
N ILE A 952 -10.98 23.45 9.19
CA ILE A 952 -10.68 23.24 10.61
C ILE A 952 -11.53 24.15 11.49
N PHE A 953 -11.63 25.42 11.13
CA PHE A 953 -12.31 26.44 11.92
C PHE A 953 -12.89 27.52 11.00
N GLN A 954 -14.07 28.04 11.33
CA GLN A 954 -14.66 29.20 10.65
C GLN A 954 -15.19 30.19 11.69
N GLU A 955 -15.02 31.48 11.41
CA GLU A 955 -15.58 32.56 12.24
C GLU A 955 -16.42 33.46 11.35
N ALA A 956 -17.72 33.58 11.68
CA ALA A 956 -18.67 34.36 10.91
C ALA A 956 -18.68 35.84 11.33
N VAL A 957 -18.85 36.72 10.34
CA VAL A 957 -18.84 38.17 10.49
C VAL A 957 -20.04 38.77 9.73
N PRO A 958 -20.83 39.66 10.36
CA PRO A 958 -21.94 40.30 9.68
C PRO A 958 -21.46 41.30 8.61
N VAL A 959 -22.16 41.37 7.48
CA VAL A 959 -22.00 42.40 6.44
C VAL A 959 -23.08 43.48 6.67
N LYS A 960 -22.63 44.70 6.98
CA LYS A 960 -23.49 45.84 7.32
C LYS A 960 -23.86 46.61 6.06
N ILE A 961 -25.03 47.26 6.12
CA ILE A 961 -25.48 48.16 5.04
C ILE A 961 -24.50 49.34 4.98
N GLY A 962 -23.93 49.58 3.79
CA GLY A 962 -22.92 50.62 3.57
C GLY A 962 -21.47 50.20 3.83
N ASP A 963 -21.20 48.90 4.07
CA ASP A 963 -19.81 48.42 4.14
C ASP A 963 -19.06 48.66 2.83
N THR A 964 -17.81 49.11 2.97
CA THR A 964 -16.81 49.15 1.89
C THR A 964 -15.89 47.94 2.02
N GLU A 965 -15.11 47.61 0.98
CA GLU A 965 -14.10 46.54 1.07
C GLU A 965 -13.15 46.75 2.27
N LYS A 966 -12.80 48.01 2.57
CA LYS A 966 -11.96 48.36 3.70
C LYS A 966 -12.63 48.06 5.05
N THR A 967 -13.86 48.55 5.27
CA THR A 967 -14.56 48.36 6.55
C THR A 967 -14.94 46.91 6.79
N LEU A 968 -15.20 46.14 5.73
CA LEU A 968 -15.44 44.70 5.82
C LEU A 968 -14.13 43.95 6.10
N SER A 969 -13.04 44.30 5.40
CA SER A 969 -11.72 43.67 5.59
C SER A 969 -11.19 43.87 7.01
N GLU A 970 -11.33 45.07 7.58
CA GLU A 970 -10.96 45.34 8.98
C GLU A 970 -11.74 44.43 9.96
N ARG A 971 -13.02 44.19 9.70
CA ARG A 971 -13.87 43.34 10.53
C ARG A 971 -13.55 41.85 10.37
N VAL A 972 -13.31 41.39 9.14
CA VAL A 972 -12.89 39.99 8.89
C VAL A 972 -11.51 39.74 9.49
N LYS A 973 -10.60 40.71 9.43
CA LYS A 973 -9.28 40.62 10.06
C LYS A 973 -9.35 40.41 11.58
N GLU A 974 -10.30 41.04 12.27
CA GLU A 974 -10.53 40.76 13.70
C GLU A 974 -10.99 39.32 13.95
N ALA A 975 -11.77 38.74 13.03
CA ALA A 975 -12.17 37.34 13.07
C ALA A 975 -10.98 36.40 12.76
N GLU A 976 -10.13 36.75 11.80
CA GLU A 976 -8.92 35.99 11.46
C GLU A 976 -7.97 35.87 12.65
N HIS A 977 -7.77 36.96 13.39
CA HIS A 977 -6.95 36.99 14.61
C HIS A 977 -7.47 36.08 15.74
N LYS A 978 -8.72 35.61 15.65
CA LYS A 978 -9.30 34.63 16.58
C LYS A 978 -9.29 33.21 16.00
N ALA A 979 -9.73 33.07 14.76
CA ALA A 979 -9.87 31.79 14.09
C ALA A 979 -8.53 31.10 13.85
N PHE A 980 -7.52 31.84 13.36
CA PHE A 980 -6.23 31.24 13.00
C PHE A 980 -5.51 30.65 14.21
N PRO A 981 -5.37 31.38 15.33
CA PRO A 981 -4.75 30.80 16.52
C PRO A 981 -5.55 29.63 17.10
N ALA A 982 -6.89 29.68 17.09
CA ALA A 982 -7.72 28.57 17.57
C ALA A 982 -7.48 27.28 16.77
N ALA A 983 -7.47 27.38 15.44
CA ALA A 983 -7.17 26.25 14.55
C ALA A 983 -5.73 25.72 14.75
N MET A 984 -4.75 26.62 14.91
CA MET A 984 -3.37 26.22 15.23
C MET A 984 -3.32 25.43 16.54
N GLN A 985 -4.02 25.85 17.60
CA GLN A 985 -4.05 25.10 18.86
C GLN A 985 -4.71 23.73 18.70
N LEU A 986 -5.84 23.63 17.98
CA LEU A 986 -6.55 22.36 17.76
C LEU A 986 -5.68 21.33 17.03
N VAL A 987 -4.92 21.77 16.03
CA VAL A 987 -4.02 20.89 15.27
C VAL A 987 -2.76 20.58 16.07
N ALA A 988 -2.16 21.57 16.73
CA ALA A 988 -0.99 21.38 17.57
C ALA A 988 -1.27 20.46 18.77
N SER A 989 -2.45 20.54 19.38
CA SER A 989 -2.84 19.64 20.48
C SER A 989 -3.20 18.23 20.00
N GLY A 990 -3.25 17.99 18.69
CA GLY A 990 -3.72 16.73 18.09
C GLY A 990 -5.23 16.51 18.20
N ALA A 991 -6.00 17.51 18.64
CA ALA A 991 -7.46 17.43 18.76
C ALA A 991 -8.15 17.38 17.39
N VAL A 992 -7.52 17.96 16.36
CA VAL A 992 -7.95 17.88 14.96
C VAL A 992 -6.77 17.42 14.11
N GLN A 993 -6.95 16.36 13.35
CA GLN A 993 -5.96 15.84 12.40
C GLN A 993 -6.61 15.60 11.03
N LEU A 994 -5.80 15.61 9.98
CA LEU A 994 -6.27 15.22 8.65
C LEU A 994 -6.18 13.70 8.50
N GLY A 995 -7.33 13.04 8.37
CA GLY A 995 -7.43 11.61 8.13
C GLY A 995 -6.98 11.21 6.72
N ARG A 996 -6.69 9.92 6.52
CA ARG A 996 -6.22 9.38 5.23
C ARG A 996 -7.24 9.50 4.09
N ASP A 997 -8.50 9.78 4.40
CA ASP A 997 -9.58 10.02 3.45
C ASP A 997 -9.76 11.51 3.09
N GLY A 998 -8.87 12.39 3.59
CA GLY A 998 -8.93 13.83 3.39
C GLY A 998 -9.95 14.55 4.27
N LYS A 999 -10.59 13.87 5.23
CA LYS A 999 -11.53 14.47 6.19
C LYS A 999 -10.86 14.73 7.53
N LEU A 1000 -11.51 15.52 8.38
CA LEU A 1000 -11.04 15.76 9.73
C LEU A 1000 -11.34 14.55 10.64
N GLU A 1001 -10.32 14.11 11.34
CA GLU A 1001 -10.43 13.21 12.48
C GLU A 1001 -10.33 14.05 13.76
N PHE A 1002 -11.31 13.88 14.65
CA PHE A 1002 -11.31 14.53 15.96
C PHE A 1002 -10.72 13.56 16.98
N GLY A 1003 -9.60 13.95 17.61
CA GLY A 1003 -9.03 13.21 18.72
C GLY A 1003 -10.00 13.21 19.91
N LYS A 1004 -9.97 12.17 20.75
CA LYS A 1004 -10.62 12.23 22.06
C LYS A 1004 -9.86 13.26 22.89
N ALA A 1005 -10.41 14.46 23.01
CA ALA A 1005 -9.89 15.52 23.85
C ALA A 1005 -9.81 15.10 25.33
#